data_AF-A0A816MAL4-F1
#
_entry.id   AF-A0A816MAL4-F1
#
_cell.length_a   1.000
_cell.length_b   1.000
_cell.length_c   1.000
_cell.angle_alpha   90.00
_cell.angle_beta   90.00
_cell.angle_gamma   90.00
#
_symmetry.space_group_name_H-M   'P 1'
#
loop_
_entity.id
_entity.type
_entity.pdbx_description
1 polymer ?
#
loop_
_entity_poly.entity_id
_entity_poly.type
_entity_poly.pdbx_seq_one_letter_code
_entity_poly.pdbx_strand_id
1 'polypeptide(L)'
;IHVPRCICSYGDRCKKLLEEDHLNSFTHPNIRDIRFLCKDADKCHDRHKPKHVSKFRHIITLEDSGIVRYYNLNQNIDFVQNQKDAVERVKRYVEKEKWERLPSGSIPQEIMDWIRTVRPVHRCRPEIFESILLHGHVMSRDYMDQLKDPVKEVILSNILSQDEIKTLKTTAIEIAQASIKLHADPAGIGHPPDKELGTNKNVFTVLGPHLGHYYGDVFLVFKREILHHPDANFSIQAATSYASGNCFKWRPWLGKDMTVKEERIKFFHKSKLHAAIPGYEYATAIELIALASLDLKKKSLDIDLATILDRWLSRDSHQNIEAHLPQLIPLDYIDHIYISQNMFDSLTSKAREFINTIFKNRITKTSHVIELAEKGGSFGSKPNSKIRQEYQDFILKDIMDKYGQLDINSISRPIQGTIITIPATDFNDPFVLPLTISQAYQQYKIEHSRISTDDTVYIYWQTMNGDMMLTLANEEINTGEQQPNLRCLICYIAEKPATKEIHYHESVSYLHSGGPFQHEIVIKERRYAAKSTSFFIGCNTDDFMTFCLEIQRSTGRVILSHAGPNSIYNHEQVAAKFSKTNLNMNELNFIHVSSGAHTVPIRNLIVTFEEHPDLHPTFDKQFNKVLTSSTTPVLTTRQDTTDDSVVVVANMPDTKDSKSSSFLSQVADKVGAVKDKFIGLFPGGAPTVLTPCPDGVNCLMQYSDRSSMHNSTYSHPCRFSELCRDHEPHLTHEPHKVPRCDSDRNCKDLCNPIHRAEYRHTGRPDFLIPCRNQEKCRNRTDEHRIKYSHGEHIVKPINSTQEKVSSLAQSNGSSQQQTSSDRRERIVCRYGAGCHDSSDRHRKKYSHPSC
;
A
#
# COMPACT_ATOMS: atom_id res chain seq x y z
N ILE A 1 -22.58 17.61 12.16
CA ILE A 1 -21.29 18.29 11.91
C ILE A 1 -21.07 18.25 10.42
N HIS A 2 -20.89 19.41 9.80
CA HIS A 2 -20.39 19.48 8.43
C HIS A 2 -18.86 19.54 8.51
N VAL A 3 -18.21 18.56 7.90
CA VAL A 3 -16.76 18.55 7.67
C VAL A 3 -16.61 19.27 6.35
N PRO A 4 -15.82 20.34 6.20
CA PRO A 4 -15.62 21.00 4.92
C PRO A 4 -15.13 19.98 3.88
N ARG A 5 -16.08 19.48 3.11
CA ARG A 5 -15.97 18.61 1.94
C ARG A 5 -16.41 19.44 0.74
N CYS A 6 -16.14 18.95 -0.47
CA CYS A 6 -16.64 19.61 -1.66
C CYS A 6 -18.18 19.56 -1.62
N ILE A 7 -18.87 20.67 -1.89
CA ILE A 7 -20.33 20.63 -1.98
C ILE A 7 -20.67 19.78 -3.20
N CYS A 8 -21.50 18.74 -3.02
CA CYS A 8 -21.95 17.96 -4.17
C CYS A 8 -22.73 18.87 -5.11
N SER A 9 -22.28 18.99 -6.36
CA SER A 9 -22.92 19.80 -7.41
C SER A 9 -24.37 19.37 -7.68
N TYR A 10 -24.75 18.13 -7.35
CA TYR A 10 -26.08 17.57 -7.52
C TYR A 10 -26.98 17.66 -6.27
N GLY A 11 -26.45 18.11 -5.13
CA GLY A 11 -27.19 18.26 -3.87
C GLY A 11 -28.00 17.01 -3.49
N ASP A 12 -29.29 17.19 -3.22
CA ASP A 12 -30.22 16.10 -2.86
C ASP A 12 -30.60 15.18 -4.03
N ARG A 13 -30.33 15.61 -5.27
CA ARG A 13 -30.59 14.82 -6.48
C ARG A 13 -29.42 13.93 -6.87
N CYS A 14 -28.37 13.88 -6.05
CA CYS A 14 -27.23 13.02 -6.30
C CYS A 14 -27.66 11.56 -6.38
N LYS A 15 -27.16 10.83 -7.38
CA LYS A 15 -27.42 9.37 -7.53
C LYS A 15 -26.43 8.53 -6.70
N LYS A 16 -25.34 9.14 -6.24
CA LYS A 16 -24.25 8.52 -5.50
C LYS A 16 -24.45 8.56 -3.97
N LEU A 17 -25.69 8.77 -3.49
CA LEU A 17 -26.01 8.83 -2.06
C LEU A 17 -25.88 7.48 -1.32
N LEU A 18 -25.63 6.40 -2.04
CA LEU A 18 -25.36 5.07 -1.47
C LEU A 18 -23.86 4.72 -1.51
N GLU A 19 -23.04 5.57 -2.12
CA GLU A 19 -21.60 5.37 -2.27
C GLU A 19 -20.88 6.00 -1.09
N GLU A 20 -20.27 5.17 -0.25
CA GLU A 20 -19.57 5.61 0.95
C GLU A 20 -18.43 6.59 0.63
N ASP A 21 -17.71 6.38 -0.47
CA ASP A 21 -16.59 7.22 -0.90
C ASP A 21 -17.03 8.59 -1.41
N HIS A 22 -18.15 8.62 -2.13
CA HIS A 22 -18.78 9.88 -2.53
C HIS A 22 -19.19 10.66 -1.29
N LEU A 23 -19.90 10.01 -0.37
CA LEU A 23 -20.34 10.64 0.88
C LEU A 23 -19.17 11.03 1.79
N ASN A 24 -17.99 10.41 1.66
CA ASN A 24 -16.77 10.80 2.39
C ASN A 24 -16.04 11.98 1.73
N SER A 25 -16.30 12.23 0.45
CA SER A 25 -15.66 13.29 -0.36
C SER A 25 -16.52 14.56 -0.46
N PHE A 26 -17.84 14.41 -0.39
CA PHE A 26 -18.80 15.49 -0.66
C PHE A 26 -19.77 15.75 0.48
N THR A 27 -20.16 17.02 0.62
CA THR A 27 -21.25 17.47 1.49
C THR A 27 -22.58 17.46 0.74
N HIS A 28 -23.64 16.97 1.40
CA HIS A 28 -25.01 17.07 0.91
C HIS A 28 -25.93 17.76 1.93
N PRO A 29 -26.96 18.49 1.47
CA PRO A 29 -27.94 19.16 2.32
C PRO A 29 -28.56 18.30 3.42
N ASN A 30 -29.05 17.10 3.07
CA ASN A 30 -29.83 16.25 3.97
C ASN A 30 -29.05 15.01 4.49
N ILE A 31 -27.72 15.02 4.37
CA ILE A 31 -26.86 13.94 4.85
C ILE A 31 -25.79 14.54 5.74
N ARG A 32 -25.58 13.91 6.89
CA ARG A 32 -24.53 14.34 7.81
C ARG A 32 -23.18 14.06 7.17
N ASP A 33 -22.26 15.03 7.13
CA ASP A 33 -20.89 14.73 6.69
C ASP A 33 -20.22 13.76 7.67
N ILE A 34 -20.50 13.94 8.97
CA ILE A 34 -20.17 12.96 10.01
C ILE A 34 -21.40 12.10 10.28
N ARG A 35 -21.46 10.96 9.59
CA ARG A 35 -22.45 9.90 9.79
C ARG A 35 -22.01 9.02 10.96
N PHE A 36 -22.97 8.49 11.72
CA PHE A 36 -22.70 7.47 12.73
C PHE A 36 -22.11 6.24 12.05
N LEU A 37 -21.37 5.37 12.72
CA LEU A 37 -20.94 4.13 12.06
C LEU A 37 -22.05 3.07 12.15
N CYS A 38 -22.32 2.35 11.04
CA CYS A 38 -23.25 1.22 11.09
C CYS A 38 -22.65 0.15 12.02
N LYS A 39 -23.46 -0.31 12.98
CA LYS A 39 -23.13 -1.42 13.89
C LYS A 39 -22.67 -2.69 13.17
N ASP A 40 -23.18 -2.91 11.96
CA ASP A 40 -22.91 -4.08 11.14
C ASP A 40 -21.79 -3.83 10.10
N ALA A 41 -21.21 -2.62 10.07
CA ALA A 41 -20.10 -2.20 9.21
C ALA A 41 -20.23 -2.70 7.75
N ASP A 42 -19.23 -3.41 7.23
CA ASP A 42 -19.20 -3.99 5.89
C ASP A 42 -20.33 -5.01 5.63
N LYS A 43 -20.87 -5.62 6.70
CA LYS A 43 -21.93 -6.65 6.66
C LYS A 43 -23.34 -6.08 6.80
N CYS A 44 -23.47 -4.75 6.81
CA CYS A 44 -24.73 -4.07 7.05
C CYS A 44 -25.73 -4.30 5.90
N HIS A 45 -26.78 -5.07 6.16
CA HIS A 45 -27.82 -5.37 5.18
C HIS A 45 -28.54 -4.11 4.71
N ASP A 46 -28.58 -3.06 5.52
CA ASP A 46 -29.26 -1.79 5.23
C ASP A 46 -28.41 -0.80 4.42
N ARG A 47 -27.22 -1.20 3.95
CA ARG A 47 -26.31 -0.35 3.14
C ARG A 47 -26.93 0.13 1.81
N HIS A 48 -27.99 -0.52 1.33
CA HIS A 48 -28.72 -0.08 0.13
C HIS A 48 -29.87 0.89 0.44
N LYS A 49 -30.14 1.19 1.70
CA LYS A 49 -31.26 2.05 2.12
C LYS A 49 -30.78 3.50 2.30
N PRO A 50 -31.24 4.47 1.48
CA PRO A 50 -30.77 5.86 1.58
C PRO A 50 -30.94 6.49 2.96
N LYS A 51 -32.05 6.19 3.67
CA LYS A 51 -32.29 6.67 5.04
C LYS A 51 -31.31 6.11 6.07
N HIS A 52 -30.75 4.93 5.81
CA HIS A 52 -29.74 4.32 6.65
C HIS A 52 -28.38 4.92 6.32
N VAL A 53 -28.00 4.94 5.05
CA VAL A 53 -26.71 5.50 4.59
C VAL A 53 -26.57 6.99 4.88
N SER A 54 -27.68 7.76 4.93
CA SER A 54 -27.65 9.17 5.33
C SER A 54 -27.33 9.39 6.81
N LYS A 55 -27.53 8.36 7.64
CA LYS A 55 -27.28 8.38 9.08
C LYS A 55 -26.06 7.58 9.47
N PHE A 56 -25.73 6.54 8.71
CA PHE A 56 -24.73 5.54 9.05
C PHE A 56 -23.68 5.38 7.92
N ARG A 57 -22.40 5.52 8.26
CA ARG A 57 -21.20 5.20 7.49
C ARG A 57 -20.85 3.73 7.64
N HIS A 58 -20.34 3.11 6.59
CA HIS A 58 -19.85 1.73 6.60
C HIS A 58 -18.33 1.75 6.40
N ILE A 59 -17.59 1.01 7.23
CA ILE A 59 -16.15 0.86 7.07
C ILE A 59 -15.91 -0.01 5.84
N ILE A 60 -15.05 0.45 4.95
CA ILE A 60 -14.54 -0.29 3.82
C ILE A 60 -13.21 -0.94 4.24
N THR A 61 -12.89 -2.09 3.67
CA THR A 61 -11.77 -2.98 4.01
C THR A 61 -10.40 -2.27 4.11
N LEU A 62 -9.40 -2.95 4.70
CA LEU A 62 -8.06 -2.40 4.99
C LEU A 62 -7.38 -1.68 3.80
N GLU A 63 -7.68 -2.13 2.58
CA GLU A 63 -7.17 -1.61 1.30
C GLU A 63 -7.83 -0.29 0.87
N ASP A 64 -9.07 -0.03 1.32
CA ASP A 64 -9.87 1.17 1.08
C ASP A 64 -9.83 2.10 2.28
N SER A 65 -8.62 2.46 2.71
CA SER A 65 -8.44 3.43 3.80
C SER A 65 -9.18 4.72 3.45
N GLY A 66 -9.94 5.24 4.42
CA GLY A 66 -10.79 6.41 4.23
C GLY A 66 -10.06 7.59 3.60
N ILE A 67 -10.81 8.48 2.96
CA ILE A 67 -10.24 9.59 2.21
C ILE A 67 -9.61 10.59 3.18
N VAL A 68 -8.31 10.80 3.05
CA VAL A 68 -7.58 11.89 3.71
C VAL A 68 -7.52 13.03 2.72
N ARG A 69 -8.15 14.15 3.07
CA ARG A 69 -8.14 15.34 2.21
C ARG A 69 -6.72 15.92 2.16
N TYR A 70 -6.31 16.31 0.97
CA TYR A 70 -5.09 17.08 0.74
C TYR A 70 -5.37 18.57 0.91
N TYR A 71 -4.48 19.23 1.62
CA TYR A 71 -4.52 20.66 1.92
C TYR A 71 -3.28 21.39 1.43
N ASN A 72 -2.38 20.71 0.70
CA ASN A 72 -1.12 21.27 0.18
C ASN A 72 -0.27 21.94 1.29
N LEU A 73 -0.22 21.32 2.48
CA LEU A 73 0.43 21.90 3.67
C LEU A 73 1.96 22.04 3.51
N ASN A 74 2.54 21.29 2.56
CA ASN A 74 3.98 21.20 2.35
C ASN A 74 4.44 21.86 1.04
N GLN A 75 3.60 22.62 0.34
CA GLN A 75 3.87 23.17 -1.01
C GLN A 75 5.23 23.90 -1.17
N ASN A 76 5.72 24.50 -0.09
CA ASN A 76 6.95 25.31 -0.08
C ASN A 76 8.16 24.58 0.53
N ILE A 77 8.10 23.27 0.73
CA ILE A 77 9.15 22.49 1.39
C ILE A 77 9.90 21.66 0.36
N ASP A 78 11.21 21.91 0.24
CA ASP A 78 12.10 21.06 -0.55
C ASP A 78 12.65 19.92 0.32
N PHE A 79 11.91 18.81 0.38
CA PHE A 79 12.31 17.66 1.19
C PHE A 79 13.62 17.02 0.71
N VAL A 80 13.90 17.06 -0.60
CA VAL A 80 15.13 16.49 -1.16
C VAL A 80 16.34 17.32 -0.75
N GLN A 81 16.26 18.64 -0.80
CA GLN A 81 17.33 19.51 -0.32
C GLN A 81 17.50 19.40 1.20
N ASN A 82 16.39 19.36 1.96
CA ASN A 82 16.45 19.17 3.42
C ASN A 82 17.18 17.89 3.80
N GLN A 83 16.89 16.78 3.10
CA GLN A 83 17.54 15.49 3.29
C GLN A 83 19.05 15.56 3.04
N LYS A 84 19.46 16.16 1.91
CA LYS A 84 20.88 16.36 1.57
C LYS A 84 21.60 17.18 2.62
N ASP A 85 21.02 18.32 2.98
CA ASP A 85 21.61 19.23 3.96
C ASP A 85 21.76 18.55 5.33
N ALA A 86 20.78 17.74 5.75
CA ALA A 86 20.85 16.97 6.99
C ALA A 86 22.02 15.98 6.97
N VAL A 87 22.11 15.17 5.91
CA VAL A 87 23.21 14.21 5.72
C VAL A 87 24.57 14.90 5.70
N GLU A 88 24.71 16.00 4.95
CA GLU A 88 25.97 16.73 4.83
C GLU A 88 26.38 17.43 6.13
N ARG A 89 25.44 17.96 6.90
CA ARG A 89 25.73 18.54 8.22
C ARG A 89 26.29 17.50 9.18
N VAL A 90 25.66 16.33 9.25
CA VAL A 90 26.14 15.24 10.10
C VAL A 90 27.51 14.75 9.63
N LYS A 91 27.69 14.49 8.33
CA LYS A 91 28.98 14.06 7.77
C LYS A 91 30.11 15.04 8.11
N ARG A 92 29.90 16.35 7.88
CA ARG A 92 30.90 17.38 8.21
C ARG A 92 31.24 17.42 9.70
N TYR A 93 30.24 17.23 10.56
CA TYR A 93 30.46 17.19 12.00
C TYR A 93 31.26 15.96 12.43
N VAL A 94 30.90 14.77 11.94
CA VAL A 94 31.64 13.52 12.16
C VAL A 94 33.11 13.68 11.75
N GLU A 95 33.36 14.28 10.58
CA GLU A 95 34.73 14.55 10.10
C GLU A 95 35.48 15.54 10.99
N LYS A 96 34.84 16.64 11.39
CA LYS A 96 35.42 17.67 12.26
C LYS A 96 35.79 17.11 13.63
N GLU A 97 34.90 16.30 14.22
CA GLU A 97 35.12 15.67 15.52
C GLU A 97 36.05 14.44 15.45
N LYS A 98 36.57 14.12 14.24
CA LYS A 98 37.44 12.97 13.97
C LYS A 98 36.83 11.64 14.44
N TRP A 99 35.52 11.53 14.35
CA TRP A 99 34.84 10.26 14.58
C TRP A 99 35.25 9.30 13.45
N GLU A 100 35.38 8.01 13.77
CA GLU A 100 35.61 7.01 12.74
C GLU A 100 34.48 7.10 11.71
N ARG A 101 34.86 7.30 10.44
CA ARG A 101 33.89 7.48 9.36
C ARG A 101 32.98 6.27 9.35
N LEU A 102 31.67 6.50 9.32
CA LEU A 102 30.74 5.48 8.89
C LEU A 102 31.24 4.99 7.51
N PRO A 103 31.47 3.67 7.34
CA PRO A 103 31.95 3.13 6.08
C PRO A 103 31.04 3.65 4.98
N SER A 104 31.67 4.13 3.91
CA SER A 104 31.00 4.77 2.79
C SER A 104 30.05 3.77 2.13
N GLY A 105 28.84 3.61 2.66
CA GLY A 105 27.84 2.68 2.17
C GLY A 105 27.23 1.67 3.16
N SER A 106 27.43 1.73 4.48
CA SER A 106 26.68 0.80 5.35
C SER A 106 26.26 1.40 6.70
N ILE A 107 25.15 2.15 6.67
CA ILE A 107 24.24 2.16 7.82
C ILE A 107 23.71 0.72 7.94
N PRO A 108 23.73 0.11 9.14
CA PRO A 108 23.16 -1.22 9.33
C PRO A 108 21.75 -1.34 8.74
N GLN A 109 21.53 -2.37 7.91
CA GLN A 109 20.27 -2.59 7.19
C GLN A 109 19.09 -2.71 8.17
N GLU A 110 19.31 -3.33 9.34
CA GLU A 110 18.34 -3.40 10.44
C GLU A 110 17.82 -2.03 10.91
N ILE A 111 18.67 -0.99 10.93
CA ILE A 111 18.26 0.37 11.33
C ILE A 111 17.38 0.97 10.24
N MET A 112 17.76 0.79 8.98
CA MET A 112 17.00 1.26 7.84
C MET A 112 15.62 0.61 7.78
N ASP A 113 15.56 -0.71 7.98
CA ASP A 113 14.32 -1.48 7.96
C ASP A 113 13.43 -1.14 9.18
N TRP A 114 14.03 -0.91 10.35
CA TRP A 114 13.29 -0.38 11.49
C TRP A 114 12.66 1.00 11.20
N ILE A 115 13.39 1.91 10.54
CA ILE A 115 12.85 3.23 10.16
C ILE A 115 11.71 3.13 9.12
N ARG A 116 11.71 2.08 8.29
CA ARG A 116 10.62 1.80 7.34
C ARG A 116 9.37 1.27 8.03
N THR A 117 9.52 0.59 9.17
CA THR A 117 8.40 -0.06 9.87
C THR A 117 7.81 0.77 11.01
N VAL A 118 8.58 1.70 11.59
CA VAL A 118 8.14 2.51 12.73
C VAL A 118 6.86 3.28 12.43
N ARG A 119 5.88 3.26 13.36
CA ARG A 119 4.55 3.87 13.16
C ARG A 119 4.37 5.15 13.97
N PRO A 120 3.55 6.11 13.50
CA PRO A 120 3.18 7.27 14.30
C PRO A 120 2.34 6.84 15.51
N VAL A 121 2.69 7.32 16.69
CA VAL A 121 1.99 7.07 17.94
C VAL A 121 1.53 8.39 18.54
N HIS A 122 0.23 8.54 18.71
CA HIS A 122 -0.39 9.66 19.39
C HIS A 122 -0.79 9.25 20.80
N ARG A 123 -0.64 10.17 21.76
CA ARG A 123 -1.15 9.99 23.12
C ARG A 123 -2.19 11.05 23.43
N CYS A 124 -3.26 10.64 24.07
CA CYS A 124 -4.31 11.55 24.49
C CYS A 124 -4.97 11.12 25.80
N ARG A 125 -5.71 12.04 26.42
CA ARG A 125 -6.53 11.76 27.61
C ARG A 125 -7.87 11.13 27.21
N PRO A 126 -8.56 10.43 28.12
CA PRO A 126 -9.82 9.75 27.83
C PRO A 126 -10.87 10.66 27.18
N GLU A 127 -10.99 11.90 27.65
CA GLU A 127 -11.97 12.87 27.16
C GLU A 127 -11.68 13.27 25.71
N ILE A 128 -10.39 13.38 25.36
CA ILE A 128 -9.94 13.65 23.99
C ILE A 128 -10.24 12.45 23.11
N PHE A 129 -9.97 11.25 23.61
CA PHE A 129 -10.26 10.02 22.89
C PHE A 129 -11.76 9.89 22.61
N GLU A 130 -12.64 10.16 23.58
CA GLU A 130 -14.10 10.18 23.35
C GLU A 130 -14.51 11.20 22.28
N SER A 131 -13.90 12.39 22.28
CA SER A 131 -14.13 13.41 21.25
C SER A 131 -13.72 12.91 19.85
N ILE A 132 -12.56 12.27 19.73
CA ILE A 132 -12.10 11.65 18.47
C ILE A 132 -13.12 10.61 17.97
N LEU A 133 -13.60 9.74 18.86
CA LEU A 133 -14.61 8.72 18.52
C LEU A 133 -15.93 9.37 18.09
N LEU A 134 -16.37 10.42 18.79
CA LEU A 134 -17.60 11.13 18.49
C LEU A 134 -17.55 11.84 17.13
N HIS A 135 -16.40 12.39 16.74
CA HIS A 135 -16.24 13.09 15.45
C HIS A 135 -15.83 12.15 14.30
N GLY A 136 -15.44 10.91 14.62
CA GLY A 136 -15.04 9.91 13.63
C GLY A 136 -13.73 10.25 12.92
N HIS A 137 -12.94 11.20 13.44
CA HIS A 137 -11.67 11.62 12.89
C HIS A 137 -10.75 12.15 13.99
N VAL A 138 -9.45 12.01 13.77
CA VAL A 138 -8.43 12.80 14.47
C VAL A 138 -8.20 14.08 13.67
N MET A 139 -8.28 15.23 14.31
CA MET A 139 -8.25 16.53 13.64
C MET A 139 -7.12 17.41 14.17
N SER A 140 -6.53 18.23 13.30
CA SER A 140 -5.61 19.27 13.73
C SER A 140 -6.36 20.39 14.47
N ARG A 141 -5.60 21.18 15.21
CA ARG A 141 -6.17 22.32 15.92
C ARG A 141 -6.77 23.36 14.97
N ASP A 142 -6.03 23.73 13.93
CA ASP A 142 -6.47 24.67 12.91
C ASP A 142 -7.79 24.21 12.27
N TYR A 143 -7.94 22.91 12.02
CA TYR A 143 -9.18 22.36 11.48
C TYR A 143 -10.37 22.54 12.42
N MET A 144 -10.16 22.22 13.71
CA MET A 144 -11.18 22.43 14.74
C MET A 144 -11.59 23.91 14.84
N ASP A 145 -10.65 24.85 14.64
CA ASP A 145 -10.96 26.28 14.63
C ASP A 145 -11.70 26.71 13.36
N GLN A 146 -11.38 26.16 12.19
CA GLN A 146 -12.13 26.38 10.94
C GLN A 146 -13.58 25.84 10.99
N LEU A 147 -13.88 24.90 11.88
CA LEU A 147 -15.25 24.43 12.13
C LEU A 147 -16.10 25.43 12.92
N LYS A 148 -15.47 26.41 13.59
CA LYS A 148 -16.16 27.45 14.39
C LYS A 148 -16.54 28.69 13.59
N ASP A 149 -16.15 28.77 12.31
CA ASP A 149 -16.35 29.96 11.48
C ASP A 149 -17.85 30.25 11.25
N PRO A 150 -18.38 31.40 11.73
CA PRO A 150 -19.79 31.77 11.64
C PRO A 150 -20.27 31.98 10.19
N VAL A 151 -19.38 32.21 9.23
CA VAL A 151 -19.77 32.33 7.80
C VAL A 151 -20.38 31.01 7.28
N LYS A 152 -19.98 29.87 7.85
CA LYS A 152 -20.55 28.55 7.52
C LYS A 152 -21.92 28.31 8.17
N GLU A 153 -22.24 28.99 9.28
CA GLU A 153 -23.56 28.92 9.93
C GLU A 153 -24.66 29.52 9.04
N VAL A 154 -24.35 30.62 8.33
CA VAL A 154 -25.27 31.27 7.39
C VAL A 154 -25.63 30.37 6.21
N ILE A 155 -24.65 29.63 5.67
CA ILE A 155 -24.86 28.68 4.58
C ILE A 155 -25.75 27.51 5.03
N LEU A 156 -25.51 26.98 6.24
CA LEU A 156 -26.30 25.89 6.81
C LEU A 156 -27.73 26.30 7.17
N SER A 157 -27.94 27.55 7.61
CA SER A 157 -29.27 28.08 7.91
C SER A 157 -30.20 28.23 6.70
N ASN A 158 -29.64 28.24 5.49
CA ASN A 158 -30.40 28.31 4.25
C ASN A 158 -30.83 26.93 3.71
N ILE A 159 -30.32 25.85 4.30
CA ILE A 159 -30.41 24.49 3.75
C ILE A 159 -31.16 23.53 4.68
N LEU A 160 -31.14 23.80 5.99
CA LEU A 160 -31.65 22.89 7.02
C LEU A 160 -32.87 23.47 7.74
N SER A 161 -33.77 22.60 8.21
CA SER A 161 -34.92 23.02 9.02
C SER A 161 -34.47 23.52 10.41
N GLN A 162 -35.30 24.33 11.07
CA GLN A 162 -35.00 24.88 12.40
C GLN A 162 -34.76 23.79 13.46
N ASP A 163 -35.44 22.64 13.37
CA ASP A 163 -35.21 21.50 14.28
C ASP A 163 -33.92 20.74 13.98
N GLU A 164 -33.51 20.67 12.71
CA GLU A 164 -32.21 20.12 12.32
C GLU A 164 -31.07 21.05 12.71
N ILE A 165 -31.24 22.37 12.55
CA ILE A 165 -30.33 23.38 13.05
C ILE A 165 -30.26 23.30 14.57
N LYS A 166 -31.37 23.10 15.29
CA LYS A 166 -31.39 22.95 16.75
C LYS A 166 -30.73 21.66 17.21
N THR A 167 -30.93 20.55 16.50
CA THR A 167 -30.26 19.27 16.78
C THR A 167 -28.77 19.37 16.49
N LEU A 168 -28.40 19.96 15.34
CA LEU A 168 -27.02 20.25 14.99
C LEU A 168 -26.39 21.24 15.96
N LYS A 169 -27.12 22.25 16.45
CA LYS A 169 -26.66 23.16 17.50
C LYS A 169 -26.49 22.43 18.81
N THR A 170 -27.40 21.55 19.20
CA THR A 170 -27.26 20.78 20.44
C THR A 170 -26.05 19.87 20.37
N THR A 171 -25.90 19.09 19.30
CA THR A 171 -24.72 18.25 19.10
C THR A 171 -23.45 19.08 18.90
N ALA A 172 -23.49 20.18 18.13
CA ALA A 172 -22.36 21.09 17.94
C ALA A 172 -22.02 21.87 19.20
N ILE A 173 -22.97 22.11 20.12
CA ILE A 173 -22.75 22.67 21.45
C ILE A 173 -22.15 21.60 22.35
N GLU A 174 -22.61 20.35 22.33
CA GLU A 174 -21.97 19.25 23.06
C GLU A 174 -20.53 19.03 22.57
N ILE A 175 -20.31 19.11 21.27
CA ILE A 175 -19.01 19.02 20.61
C ILE A 175 -18.19 20.27 20.87
N ALA A 176 -18.77 21.47 20.81
CA ALA A 176 -18.08 22.71 21.09
C ALA A 176 -17.75 22.79 22.57
N GLN A 177 -18.60 22.29 23.47
CA GLN A 177 -18.32 22.16 24.89
C GLN A 177 -17.23 21.13 25.14
N ALA A 178 -17.22 20.00 24.44
CA ALA A 178 -16.09 19.06 24.43
C ALA A 178 -14.82 19.72 23.90
N SER A 179 -14.92 20.48 22.79
CA SER A 179 -13.83 21.23 22.14
C SER A 179 -13.35 22.43 22.96
N ILE A 180 -14.22 23.04 23.78
CA ILE A 180 -13.95 24.15 24.70
C ILE A 180 -13.29 23.59 25.97
N LYS A 181 -13.74 22.43 26.47
CA LYS A 181 -13.04 21.67 27.52
C LYS A 181 -11.62 21.27 27.05
N LEU A 182 -11.51 20.85 25.80
CA LEU A 182 -10.24 20.65 25.07
C LEU A 182 -9.40 21.93 24.97
N HIS A 183 -10.02 23.07 24.67
CA HIS A 183 -9.36 24.38 24.53
C HIS A 183 -8.87 24.95 25.87
N ALA A 184 -9.51 24.60 26.98
CA ALA A 184 -9.17 25.07 28.31
C ALA A 184 -7.95 24.31 28.90
N ASP A 185 -7.44 23.28 28.21
CA ASP A 185 -6.24 22.55 28.62
C ASP A 185 -4.97 23.33 28.21
N PRO A 186 -4.15 23.81 29.16
CA PRO A 186 -2.93 24.56 28.86
C PRO A 186 -1.80 23.69 28.26
N ALA A 187 -1.95 22.35 28.21
CA ALA A 187 -0.96 21.44 27.66
C ALA A 187 -1.41 20.82 26.32
N GLY A 188 -0.60 21.01 25.27
CA GLY A 188 -0.63 20.20 24.04
C GLY A 188 -1.53 20.69 22.90
N ILE A 189 -2.56 21.51 23.14
CA ILE A 189 -3.51 21.95 22.08
C ILE A 189 -3.67 23.48 22.10
N GLY A 190 -3.22 24.16 21.04
CA GLY A 190 -3.32 25.61 20.90
C GLY A 190 -2.16 26.39 21.53
N HIS A 191 -1.01 25.73 21.76
CA HIS A 191 0.20 26.36 22.24
C HIS A 191 0.65 27.45 21.23
N PRO A 192 0.86 28.71 21.65
CA PRO A 192 1.09 29.82 20.71
C PRO A 192 2.21 29.59 19.68
N PRO A 193 3.35 28.97 20.05
CA PRO A 193 4.39 28.57 19.09
C PRO A 193 3.91 27.68 17.94
N ASP A 194 2.88 26.86 18.13
CA ASP A 194 2.41 25.94 17.08
C ASP A 194 1.81 26.68 15.88
N LYS A 195 1.20 27.85 16.12
CA LYS A 195 0.68 28.71 15.05
C LYS A 195 1.80 29.32 14.23
N GLU A 196 2.88 29.74 14.89
CA GLU A 196 4.04 30.35 14.24
C GLU A 196 4.86 29.31 13.47
N LEU A 197 4.98 28.09 14.00
CA LEU A 197 5.63 26.94 13.35
C LEU A 197 4.73 26.28 12.28
N GLY A 198 3.45 26.65 12.24
CA GLY A 198 2.43 26.04 11.38
C GLY A 198 2.04 24.61 11.75
N THR A 199 2.54 24.08 12.87
CA THR A 199 2.26 22.70 13.32
C THR A 199 0.82 22.53 13.81
N ASN A 200 0.12 23.63 14.13
CA ASN A 200 -1.31 23.62 14.43
C ASN A 200 -2.18 23.11 13.26
N LYS A 201 -1.65 23.12 12.02
CA LYS A 201 -2.31 22.58 10.82
C LYS A 201 -2.20 21.07 10.68
N ASN A 202 -1.38 20.41 11.50
CA ASN A 202 -1.13 18.97 11.46
C ASN A 202 -1.62 18.26 12.72
N VAL A 203 -1.87 16.96 12.61
CA VAL A 203 -2.03 16.10 13.79
C VAL A 203 -0.64 15.70 14.29
N PHE A 204 -0.32 16.07 15.53
CA PHE A 204 0.97 15.78 16.17
C PHE A 204 1.06 14.33 16.64
N THR A 205 2.20 13.69 16.40
CA THR A 205 2.54 12.33 16.87
C THR A 205 4.04 12.20 17.12
N VAL A 206 4.44 11.18 17.88
CA VAL A 206 5.84 10.71 17.90
C VAL A 206 5.97 9.54 16.93
N LEU A 207 7.03 9.53 16.12
CA LEU A 207 7.29 8.42 15.21
C LEU A 207 8.00 7.29 15.95
N GLY A 208 7.24 6.34 16.49
CA GLY A 208 7.74 5.25 17.33
C GLY A 208 7.20 5.31 18.75
N PRO A 209 7.84 4.64 19.74
CA PRO A 209 7.37 4.64 21.11
C PRO A 209 7.26 6.04 21.67
N HIS A 210 6.08 6.38 22.18
CA HIS A 210 5.77 7.70 22.72
C HIS A 210 5.83 7.72 24.25
N LEU A 211 6.89 8.33 24.79
CA LEU A 211 7.15 8.42 26.24
C LEU A 211 6.49 9.62 26.94
N GLY A 212 5.80 10.47 26.19
CA GLY A 212 5.25 11.75 26.64
C GLY A 212 3.98 11.55 27.45
N HIS A 213 4.14 11.03 28.67
CA HIS A 213 3.03 10.69 29.56
C HIS A 213 2.15 11.89 29.93
N TYR A 214 2.70 13.10 29.87
CA TYR A 214 1.95 14.34 30.07
C TYR A 214 0.86 14.61 29.00
N TYR A 215 0.87 13.91 27.86
CA TYR A 215 -0.21 13.98 26.85
C TYR A 215 -1.42 13.07 27.16
N GLY A 216 -1.26 12.07 28.04
CA GLY A 216 -2.32 11.14 28.43
C GLY A 216 -1.93 9.67 28.28
N ASP A 217 -2.86 8.77 28.61
CA ASP A 217 -2.60 7.34 28.75
C ASP A 217 -3.37 6.46 27.76
N VAL A 218 -4.13 7.07 26.84
CA VAL A 218 -4.63 6.39 25.64
C VAL A 218 -3.58 6.51 24.56
N PHE A 219 -3.14 5.39 23.98
CA PHE A 219 -2.21 5.38 22.86
C PHE A 219 -2.95 5.01 21.59
N LEU A 220 -2.85 5.85 20.57
CA LEU A 220 -3.36 5.58 19.22
C LEU A 220 -2.14 5.35 18.32
N VAL A 221 -2.01 4.13 17.80
CA VAL A 221 -1.00 3.77 16.81
C VAL A 221 -1.63 3.90 15.43
N PHE A 222 -1.05 4.72 14.56
CA PHE A 222 -1.52 4.88 13.19
C PHE A 222 -0.86 3.87 12.25
N LYS A 223 -1.58 3.55 11.18
CA LYS A 223 -1.06 2.87 9.98
C LYS A 223 0.17 3.61 9.43
N ARG A 224 1.21 2.89 8.99
CA ARG A 224 2.48 3.47 8.50
C ARG A 224 2.26 4.34 7.24
N GLU A 225 1.32 3.93 6.42
CA GLU A 225 0.91 4.52 5.14
C GLU A 225 0.63 6.02 5.24
N ILE A 226 0.14 6.50 6.40
CA ILE A 226 -0.18 7.92 6.58
C ILE A 226 1.05 8.83 6.44
N LEU A 227 2.26 8.31 6.67
CA LEU A 227 3.51 9.08 6.51
C LEU A 227 3.89 9.30 5.04
N HIS A 228 3.29 8.52 4.14
CA HIS A 228 3.48 8.65 2.70
C HIS A 228 2.45 9.59 2.05
N HIS A 229 1.52 10.13 2.84
CA HIS A 229 0.58 11.16 2.38
C HIS A 229 1.30 12.49 2.14
N PRO A 230 1.02 13.22 1.04
CA PRO A 230 1.72 14.48 0.69
C PRO A 230 1.73 15.58 1.76
N ASP A 231 0.71 15.62 2.63
CA ASP A 231 0.63 16.57 3.77
C ASP A 231 1.35 16.09 5.04
N ALA A 232 1.83 14.85 5.07
CA ALA A 232 2.60 14.34 6.19
C ALA A 232 4.05 14.85 6.12
N ASN A 233 4.72 14.98 7.26
CA ASN A 233 6.17 15.18 7.33
C ASN A 233 6.65 14.80 8.73
N PHE A 234 7.96 14.80 8.95
CA PHE A 234 8.51 14.62 10.28
C PHE A 234 9.82 15.37 10.46
N SER A 235 10.21 15.62 11.71
CA SER A 235 11.48 16.23 12.08
C SER A 235 12.16 15.38 13.16
N ILE A 236 13.49 15.35 13.15
CA ILE A 236 14.30 14.51 14.08
C ILE A 236 14.01 14.79 15.56
N GLN A 237 13.54 16.00 15.87
CA GLN A 237 13.12 16.44 17.20
C GLN A 237 11.86 17.31 17.08
N ALA A 238 11.25 17.62 18.21
CA ALA A 238 10.03 18.41 18.26
C ALA A 238 10.20 19.82 17.65
N ALA A 239 9.18 20.34 16.97
CA ALA A 239 9.18 21.67 16.37
C ALA A 239 9.45 22.77 17.41
N THR A 240 8.93 22.59 18.63
CA THR A 240 9.17 23.50 19.76
C THR A 240 10.64 23.56 20.20
N SER A 241 11.44 22.52 19.93
CA SER A 241 12.88 22.52 20.17
C SER A 241 13.63 23.48 19.23
N TYR A 242 13.11 23.69 18.02
CA TYR A 242 13.63 24.69 17.08
C TYR A 242 13.30 26.09 17.55
N ALA A 243 12.04 26.38 17.87
CA ALA A 243 11.63 27.70 18.35
C ALA A 243 12.41 28.13 19.61
N SER A 244 12.62 27.19 20.56
CA SER A 244 13.38 27.45 21.79
C SER A 244 14.90 27.53 21.59
N GLY A 245 15.44 27.07 20.45
CA GLY A 245 16.89 26.96 20.21
C GLY A 245 17.54 25.72 20.83
N ASN A 246 16.78 24.92 21.59
CA ASN A 246 17.27 23.69 22.21
C ASN A 246 17.79 22.67 21.19
N CYS A 247 17.23 22.63 19.97
CA CYS A 247 17.71 21.72 18.93
C CYS A 247 19.20 21.95 18.61
N PHE A 248 19.70 23.20 18.61
CA PHE A 248 21.11 23.52 18.34
C PHE A 248 22.03 23.08 19.48
N LYS A 249 21.51 23.02 20.71
CA LYS A 249 22.23 22.47 21.88
C LYS A 249 22.33 20.95 21.79
N TRP A 250 21.26 20.28 21.37
CA TRP A 250 21.19 18.82 21.33
C TRP A 250 21.77 18.22 20.05
N ARG A 251 21.83 18.99 18.96
CA ARG A 251 22.34 18.60 17.65
C ARG A 251 23.43 19.60 17.24
N PRO A 252 24.66 19.46 17.77
CA PRO A 252 25.75 20.43 17.54
C PRO A 252 26.16 20.56 16.06
N TRP A 253 25.85 19.58 15.21
CA TRP A 253 26.04 19.65 13.75
C TRP A 253 25.11 20.65 13.05
N LEU A 254 24.09 21.16 13.73
CA LEU A 254 23.29 22.29 13.22
C LEU A 254 24.04 23.62 13.29
N GLY A 255 25.17 23.67 13.99
CA GLY A 255 25.98 24.86 14.18
C GLY A 255 25.51 25.72 15.35
N LYS A 256 25.89 27.01 15.32
CA LYS A 256 25.52 27.96 16.37
C LYS A 256 24.02 28.28 16.29
N ASP A 257 23.38 28.33 17.45
CA ASP A 257 21.99 28.77 17.57
C ASP A 257 21.77 30.13 16.91
N MET A 258 20.70 30.21 16.12
CA MET A 258 20.27 31.44 15.46
C MET A 258 19.64 32.35 16.51
N THR A 259 20.08 33.58 16.64
CA THR A 259 19.58 34.49 17.71
C THR A 259 18.17 35.01 17.44
N VAL A 260 17.66 34.83 16.22
CA VAL A 260 16.35 35.35 15.77
C VAL A 260 15.37 34.20 15.61
N LYS A 261 14.19 34.31 16.24
CA LYS A 261 13.16 33.26 16.29
C LYS A 261 12.64 32.89 14.90
N GLU A 262 12.44 33.86 14.03
CA GLU A 262 11.96 33.68 12.66
C GLU A 262 12.93 32.85 11.82
N GLU A 263 14.23 33.03 12.03
CA GLU A 263 15.26 32.21 11.36
C GLU A 263 15.26 30.77 11.87
N ARG A 264 15.00 30.55 13.17
CA ARG A 264 14.81 29.19 13.72
C ARG A 264 13.59 28.51 13.12
N ILE A 265 12.49 29.23 12.94
CA ILE A 265 11.27 28.71 12.30
C ILE A 265 11.54 28.36 10.84
N LYS A 266 12.21 29.24 10.08
CA LYS A 266 12.63 28.92 8.72
C LYS A 266 13.53 27.68 8.68
N PHE A 267 14.45 27.55 9.64
CA PHE A 267 15.32 26.39 9.76
C PHE A 267 14.54 25.10 10.07
N PHE A 268 13.50 25.17 10.91
CA PHE A 268 12.59 24.05 11.16
C PHE A 268 11.99 23.53 9.84
N HIS A 269 11.44 24.41 8.99
CA HIS A 269 10.90 23.99 7.69
C HIS A 269 11.98 23.41 6.76
N LYS A 270 13.23 23.91 6.84
CA LYS A 270 14.40 23.40 6.11
C LYS A 270 15.03 22.12 6.72
N SER A 271 14.38 21.54 7.74
CA SER A 271 14.86 20.34 8.43
C SER A 271 13.87 19.17 8.36
N LYS A 272 12.69 19.40 7.78
CA LYS A 272 11.64 18.39 7.65
C LYS A 272 12.03 17.34 6.62
N LEU A 273 11.69 16.09 6.94
CA LEU A 273 11.80 14.92 6.08
C LEU A 273 10.41 14.38 5.76
N HIS A 274 10.31 13.51 4.76
CA HIS A 274 9.04 12.96 4.28
C HIS A 274 9.25 11.52 3.77
N ALA A 275 8.39 10.57 4.17
CA ALA A 275 8.60 9.15 3.90
C ALA A 275 8.41 8.75 2.41
N ALA A 276 7.66 9.56 1.65
CA ALA A 276 7.55 9.40 0.19
C ALA A 276 8.82 9.79 -0.59
N ILE A 277 9.82 10.41 0.04
CA ILE A 277 11.05 10.86 -0.62
C ILE A 277 12.10 9.77 -0.46
N PRO A 278 12.63 9.16 -1.54
CA PRO A 278 13.62 8.11 -1.42
C PRO A 278 14.80 8.52 -0.52
N GLY A 279 15.38 7.59 0.25
CA GLY A 279 16.54 7.86 1.09
C GLY A 279 16.25 8.64 2.39
N TYR A 280 14.98 8.95 2.70
CA TYR A 280 14.61 9.54 3.98
C TYR A 280 15.09 8.69 5.17
N GLU A 281 15.14 7.36 5.00
CA GLU A 281 15.60 6.41 6.01
C GLU A 281 17.07 6.63 6.31
N TYR A 282 17.89 6.87 5.27
CA TYR A 282 19.32 7.11 5.42
C TYR A 282 19.56 8.41 6.20
N ALA A 283 18.85 9.49 5.83
CA ALA A 283 18.97 10.77 6.52
C ALA A 283 18.45 10.71 7.96
N THR A 284 17.42 9.91 8.20
CA THR A 284 16.91 9.67 9.56
C THR A 284 17.91 8.85 10.38
N ALA A 285 18.43 7.76 9.82
CA ALA A 285 19.37 6.87 10.48
C ALA A 285 20.68 7.58 10.83
N ILE A 286 21.26 8.38 9.92
CA ILE A 286 22.51 9.08 10.20
C ILE A 286 22.36 10.10 11.34
N GLU A 287 21.21 10.77 11.43
CA GLU A 287 20.87 11.68 12.54
C GLU A 287 20.70 10.91 13.86
N LEU A 288 20.01 9.77 13.86
CA LEU A 288 19.82 8.94 15.05
C LEU A 288 21.15 8.34 15.55
N ILE A 289 22.02 7.89 14.64
CA ILE A 289 23.37 7.40 14.95
C ILE A 289 24.20 8.53 15.57
N ALA A 290 24.17 9.73 14.99
CA ALA A 290 24.90 10.87 15.53
C ALA A 290 24.39 11.27 16.93
N LEU A 291 23.08 11.25 17.15
CA LEU A 291 22.45 11.51 18.44
C LEU A 291 22.84 10.47 19.49
N ALA A 292 22.78 9.17 19.14
CA ALA A 292 23.16 8.09 20.04
C ALA A 292 24.66 8.10 20.36
N SER A 293 25.50 8.34 19.36
CA SER A 293 26.95 8.48 19.52
C SER A 293 27.30 9.62 20.47
N LEU A 294 26.67 10.79 20.30
CA LEU A 294 26.88 11.96 21.17
C LEU A 294 26.41 11.69 22.60
N ASP A 295 25.18 11.18 22.76
CA ASP A 295 24.56 10.98 24.07
C ASP A 295 25.24 9.90 24.90
N LEU A 296 25.65 8.81 24.25
CA LEU A 296 26.23 7.63 24.91
C LEU A 296 27.77 7.62 24.88
N LYS A 297 28.39 8.63 24.25
CA LYS A 297 29.85 8.73 24.06
C LYS A 297 30.45 7.47 23.41
N LYS A 298 29.69 6.83 22.52
CA LYS A 298 30.11 5.67 21.72
C LYS A 298 30.56 6.13 20.34
N LYS A 299 31.44 5.37 19.68
CA LYS A 299 31.80 5.65 18.29
C LYS A 299 30.59 5.37 17.39
N SER A 300 30.44 6.11 16.29
CA SER A 300 29.31 5.93 15.36
C SER A 300 29.26 4.53 14.73
N LEU A 301 30.42 3.88 14.59
CA LEU A 301 30.54 2.49 14.14
C LEU A 301 29.99 1.46 15.12
N ASP A 302 29.94 1.80 16.41
CA ASP A 302 29.47 0.92 17.48
C ASP A 302 27.98 1.13 17.79
N ILE A 303 27.27 1.91 16.97
CA ILE A 303 25.84 2.17 17.11
C ILE A 303 25.06 1.16 16.28
N ASP A 304 24.44 0.21 16.96
CA ASP A 304 23.46 -0.72 16.43
C ASP A 304 22.01 -0.25 16.71
N LEU A 305 21.03 -0.99 16.19
CA LEU A 305 19.61 -0.67 16.43
C LEU A 305 19.28 -0.69 17.94
N ALA A 306 19.80 -1.65 18.70
CA ALA A 306 19.57 -1.76 20.14
C ALA A 306 20.03 -0.49 20.87
N THR A 307 21.21 0.05 20.53
CA THR A 307 21.75 1.28 21.09
C THR A 307 20.88 2.50 20.75
N ILE A 308 20.32 2.57 19.53
CA ILE A 308 19.37 3.62 19.15
C ILE A 308 18.10 3.53 19.98
N LEU A 309 17.56 2.33 20.18
CA LEU A 309 16.34 2.09 20.95
C LEU A 309 16.55 2.39 22.45
N ASP A 310 17.68 1.98 23.03
CA ASP A 310 18.05 2.31 24.42
C ASP A 310 18.10 3.82 24.63
N ARG A 311 18.74 4.54 23.69
CA ARG A 311 18.76 6.00 23.71
C ARG A 311 17.34 6.54 23.61
N TRP A 312 16.55 6.09 22.65
CA TRP A 312 15.18 6.55 22.42
C TRP A 312 14.31 6.42 23.66
N LEU A 313 14.34 5.25 24.31
CA LEU A 313 13.57 4.92 25.53
C LEU A 313 14.03 5.71 26.76
N SER A 314 15.26 6.21 26.76
CA SER A 314 15.79 7.04 27.84
C SER A 314 15.44 8.53 27.73
N ARG A 315 15.02 9.01 26.55
CA ARG A 315 14.83 10.43 26.24
C ARG A 315 13.37 10.86 26.26
N ASP A 316 13.15 12.13 26.62
CA ASP A 316 11.81 12.74 26.51
C ASP A 316 11.32 12.73 25.06
N SER A 317 10.00 12.68 24.85
CA SER A 317 9.42 12.63 23.51
C SER A 317 9.79 13.82 22.63
N HIS A 318 10.07 15.00 23.19
CA HIS A 318 10.53 16.15 22.40
C HIS A 318 11.94 15.98 21.81
N GLN A 319 12.72 15.04 22.34
CA GLN A 319 14.07 14.71 21.87
C GLN A 319 14.11 13.49 20.93
N ASN A 320 12.93 12.98 20.58
CA ASN A 320 12.69 11.92 19.63
C ASN A 320 11.99 12.47 18.38
N ILE A 321 11.79 11.63 17.35
CA ILE A 321 11.23 12.08 16.08
C ILE A 321 9.77 12.50 16.26
N GLU A 322 9.48 13.73 15.85
CA GLU A 322 8.13 14.29 15.81
C GLU A 322 7.56 14.17 14.40
N ALA A 323 6.40 13.54 14.28
CA ALA A 323 5.67 13.39 13.02
C ALA A 323 4.42 14.29 13.00
N HIS A 324 4.29 15.01 11.89
CA HIS A 324 3.20 15.91 11.56
C HIS A 324 2.33 15.24 10.50
N LEU A 325 1.18 14.74 10.92
CA LEU A 325 0.27 14.01 10.03
C LEU A 325 -0.76 14.97 9.40
N PRO A 326 -1.51 14.53 8.36
CA PRO A 326 -2.50 15.35 7.70
C PRO A 326 -3.53 15.96 8.65
N GLN A 327 -4.13 17.07 8.22
CA GLN A 327 -5.00 17.89 9.07
C GLN A 327 -6.26 17.15 9.57
N LEU A 328 -6.75 16.18 8.81
CA LEU A 328 -7.96 15.42 9.11
C LEU A 328 -7.72 13.94 8.78
N ILE A 329 -7.74 13.08 9.79
CA ILE A 329 -7.40 11.66 9.66
C ILE A 329 -8.61 10.81 10.05
N PRO A 330 -9.20 10.02 9.13
CA PRO A 330 -10.25 9.08 9.45
C PRO A 330 -9.81 8.03 10.46
N LEU A 331 -10.74 7.52 11.29
CA LEU A 331 -10.43 6.45 12.26
C LEU A 331 -9.88 5.17 11.62
N ASP A 332 -10.10 4.97 10.33
CA ASP A 332 -9.60 3.79 9.59
C ASP A 332 -8.07 3.74 9.51
N TYR A 333 -7.40 4.88 9.71
CA TYR A 333 -5.94 4.97 9.84
C TYR A 333 -5.42 4.65 11.24
N ILE A 334 -6.29 4.56 12.26
CA ILE A 334 -5.87 4.03 13.56
C ILE A 334 -5.74 2.52 13.40
N ASP A 335 -4.50 2.07 13.45
CA ASP A 335 -4.14 0.67 13.35
C ASP A 335 -4.39 -0.07 14.66
N HIS A 336 -4.02 0.53 15.80
CA HIS A 336 -4.20 -0.10 17.10
C HIS A 336 -4.41 0.92 18.23
N ILE A 337 -5.11 0.51 19.28
CA ILE A 337 -5.38 1.33 20.48
C ILE A 337 -4.91 0.60 21.73
N TYR A 338 -4.16 1.28 22.61
CA TYR A 338 -3.91 0.80 23.97
C TYR A 338 -4.62 1.67 24.98
N ILE A 339 -5.31 1.02 25.91
CA ILE A 339 -6.04 1.66 27.00
C ILE A 339 -6.02 0.73 28.23
N SER A 340 -5.99 1.28 29.44
CA SER A 340 -6.18 0.48 30.65
C SER A 340 -7.67 0.12 30.83
N GLN A 341 -7.96 -1.01 31.45
CA GLN A 341 -9.33 -1.51 31.61
C GLN A 341 -10.17 -0.51 32.40
N ASN A 342 -9.65 0.01 33.51
CA ASN A 342 -10.37 0.99 34.33
C ASN A 342 -10.62 2.32 33.59
N MET A 343 -9.74 2.71 32.67
CA MET A 343 -9.91 3.90 31.82
C MET A 343 -10.93 3.65 30.70
N PHE A 344 -10.92 2.47 30.10
CA PHE A 344 -11.97 2.06 29.18
C PHE A 344 -13.34 2.05 29.86
N ASP A 345 -13.41 1.57 31.10
CA ASP A 345 -14.62 1.53 31.90
C ASP A 345 -15.08 2.91 32.41
N SER A 346 -14.20 3.92 32.39
CA SER A 346 -14.59 5.31 32.65
C SER A 346 -15.19 6.02 31.43
N LEU A 347 -14.98 5.48 30.21
CA LEU A 347 -15.61 6.04 29.01
C LEU A 347 -17.13 5.85 29.07
N THR A 348 -17.86 6.73 28.40
CA THR A 348 -19.30 6.63 28.19
C THR A 348 -19.68 5.30 27.55
N SER A 349 -20.88 4.81 27.86
CA SER A 349 -21.43 3.57 27.29
C SER A 349 -21.39 3.57 25.76
N LYS A 350 -21.72 4.72 25.16
CA LYS A 350 -21.68 4.95 23.73
C LYS A 350 -20.26 4.85 23.16
N ALA A 351 -19.26 5.45 23.81
CA ALA A 351 -17.87 5.35 23.36
C ALA A 351 -17.37 3.90 23.43
N ARG A 352 -17.68 3.17 24.52
CA ARG A 352 -17.31 1.75 24.65
C ARG A 352 -17.93 0.87 23.56
N GLU A 353 -19.23 1.04 23.29
CA GLU A 353 -19.93 0.33 22.22
C GLU A 353 -19.29 0.63 20.86
N PHE A 354 -19.01 1.90 20.60
CA PHE A 354 -18.36 2.35 19.39
C PHE A 354 -16.98 1.70 19.21
N ILE A 355 -16.13 1.72 20.25
CA ILE A 355 -14.80 1.12 20.20
C ILE A 355 -14.88 -0.37 19.87
N ASN A 356 -15.75 -1.11 20.58
CA ASN A 356 -15.91 -2.55 20.37
C ASN A 356 -16.40 -2.88 18.95
N THR A 357 -17.19 -1.99 18.34
CA THR A 357 -17.70 -2.15 16.97
C THR A 357 -16.63 -1.89 15.91
N ILE A 358 -15.84 -0.82 16.06
CA ILE A 358 -14.94 -0.28 15.04
C ILE A 358 -13.55 -0.91 15.08
N PHE A 359 -13.00 -1.00 16.28
CA PHE A 359 -11.63 -1.47 16.44
C PHE A 359 -11.60 -2.99 16.62
N LYS A 360 -12.66 -3.61 17.15
CA LYS A 360 -12.76 -5.08 17.33
C LYS A 360 -11.51 -5.65 18.00
N ASN A 361 -10.63 -6.29 17.23
CA ASN A 361 -9.34 -6.86 17.67
C ASN A 361 -8.16 -5.88 17.66
N ARG A 362 -8.35 -4.65 17.16
CA ARG A 362 -7.36 -3.55 17.10
C ARG A 362 -7.30 -2.71 18.38
N ILE A 363 -7.66 -3.30 19.51
CA ILE A 363 -7.59 -2.65 20.82
C ILE A 363 -7.04 -3.62 21.86
N THR A 364 -6.05 -3.17 22.62
CA THR A 364 -5.54 -3.86 23.80
C THR A 364 -6.04 -3.14 25.05
N LYS A 365 -6.88 -3.83 25.82
CA LYS A 365 -7.32 -3.41 27.16
C LYS A 365 -6.39 -4.06 28.18
N THR A 366 -5.57 -3.27 28.87
CA THR A 366 -4.62 -3.82 29.83
C THR A 366 -5.22 -3.88 31.24
N SER A 367 -4.77 -4.81 32.07
CA SER A 367 -5.26 -4.96 33.46
C SER A 367 -4.72 -3.91 34.43
N HIS A 368 -3.85 -3.01 33.99
CA HIS A 368 -3.29 -1.95 34.84
C HIS A 368 -4.41 -1.03 35.34
N VAL A 369 -4.29 -0.53 36.58
CA VAL A 369 -5.27 0.39 37.17
C VAL A 369 -4.61 1.77 37.33
N ILE A 370 -4.83 2.65 36.36
CA ILE A 370 -4.22 3.99 36.32
C ILE A 370 -5.12 4.98 37.05
N GLU A 371 -4.56 5.88 37.84
CA GLU A 371 -5.34 6.94 38.49
C GLU A 371 -5.84 7.95 37.46
N LEU A 372 -7.17 8.00 37.26
CA LEU A 372 -7.79 8.82 36.20
C LEU A 372 -7.67 10.34 36.43
N ALA A 373 -7.44 10.76 37.67
CA ALA A 373 -7.32 12.16 38.05
C ALA A 373 -5.87 12.68 38.07
N GLU A 374 -4.87 11.81 37.82
CA GLU A 374 -3.47 12.21 37.83
C GLU A 374 -3.21 13.22 36.69
N LYS A 375 -2.97 14.48 37.05
CA LYS A 375 -2.64 15.53 36.07
C LYS A 375 -1.36 15.15 35.32
N GLY A 376 -1.21 15.66 34.09
CA GLY A 376 0.01 15.50 33.31
C GLY A 376 1.25 15.81 34.16
N GLY A 377 2.17 14.86 34.26
CA GLY A 377 3.41 15.01 35.02
C GLY A 377 4.33 16.08 34.40
N SER A 378 5.47 16.31 35.03
CA SER A 378 6.54 17.10 34.42
C SER A 378 7.01 16.45 33.11
N PHE A 379 7.53 17.27 32.19
CA PHE A 379 8.21 16.76 31.00
C PHE A 379 9.27 15.72 31.37
N GLY A 380 9.34 14.61 30.63
CA GLY A 380 10.20 13.48 30.93
C GLY A 380 9.74 12.16 30.31
N SER A 381 10.67 11.22 30.23
CA SER A 381 10.45 9.88 29.67
C SER A 381 9.72 8.92 30.62
N LYS A 382 9.69 9.22 31.91
CA LYS A 382 9.11 8.35 32.95
C LYS A 382 7.98 9.07 33.69
N PRO A 383 6.83 8.42 33.87
CA PRO A 383 5.78 8.90 34.77
C PRO A 383 6.26 8.94 36.23
N ASN A 384 5.63 9.80 37.04
CA ASN A 384 5.91 9.87 38.48
C ASN A 384 5.37 8.66 39.25
N SER A 385 4.25 8.10 38.81
CA SER A 385 3.63 6.90 39.40
C SER A 385 4.24 5.62 38.86
N LYS A 386 4.63 4.70 39.76
CA LYS A 386 5.16 3.38 39.40
C LYS A 386 4.19 2.57 38.55
N ILE A 387 2.90 2.58 38.89
CA ILE A 387 1.86 1.83 38.15
C ILE A 387 1.73 2.38 36.72
N ARG A 388 1.77 3.70 36.59
CA ARG A 388 1.70 4.37 35.28
C ARG A 388 2.95 4.10 34.45
N GLN A 389 4.11 4.01 35.09
CA GLN A 389 5.35 3.58 34.44
C GLN A 389 5.26 2.12 33.98
N GLU A 390 4.79 1.19 34.82
CA GLU A 390 4.60 -0.23 34.45
C GLU A 390 3.64 -0.38 33.25
N TYR A 391 2.54 0.39 33.24
CA TYR A 391 1.61 0.44 32.11
C TYR A 391 2.29 0.96 30.82
N GLN A 392 3.03 2.05 30.93
CA GLN A 392 3.77 2.60 29.80
C GLN A 392 4.79 1.58 29.28
N ASP A 393 5.63 1.02 30.15
CA ASP A 393 6.67 0.06 29.79
C ASP A 393 6.08 -1.19 29.11
N PHE A 394 4.93 -1.67 29.58
CA PHE A 394 4.18 -2.75 28.92
C PHE A 394 3.82 -2.40 27.47
N ILE A 395 3.23 -1.22 27.24
CA ILE A 395 2.82 -0.79 25.89
C ILE A 395 4.03 -0.61 24.97
N LEU A 396 5.08 0.04 25.46
CA LEU A 396 6.27 0.29 24.66
C LEU A 396 6.93 -1.04 24.24
N LYS A 397 6.94 -2.02 25.15
CA LYS A 397 7.39 -3.38 24.84
C LYS A 397 6.53 -4.03 23.76
N ASP A 398 5.20 -4.02 23.90
CA ASP A 398 4.30 -4.63 22.90
C ASP A 398 4.42 -3.97 21.51
N ILE A 399 4.56 -2.63 21.47
CA ILE A 399 4.81 -1.89 20.23
C ILE A 399 6.14 -2.31 19.60
N MET A 400 7.19 -2.45 20.41
CA MET A 400 8.52 -2.85 19.94
C MET A 400 8.55 -4.31 19.46
N ASP A 401 7.93 -5.22 20.20
CA ASP A 401 7.81 -6.63 19.82
C ASP A 401 7.05 -6.77 18.49
N LYS A 402 6.01 -5.97 18.28
CA LYS A 402 5.29 -5.90 17.00
C LYS A 402 6.14 -5.36 15.85
N TYR A 403 7.00 -4.36 16.09
CA TYR A 403 7.94 -3.89 15.06
C TYR A 403 8.94 -4.98 14.67
N GLY A 404 9.44 -5.77 15.63
CA GLY A 404 10.34 -6.89 15.35
C GLY A 404 9.70 -8.08 14.64
N GLN A 405 8.36 -8.24 14.72
CA GLN A 405 7.63 -9.35 14.07
C GLN A 405 7.14 -9.03 12.66
N LEU A 406 7.07 -7.76 12.26
CA LEU A 406 6.59 -7.34 10.94
C LEU A 406 7.53 -7.81 9.80
N ASP A 407 8.75 -8.24 10.12
CA ASP A 407 9.75 -8.78 9.20
C ASP A 407 9.38 -10.17 8.60
N ILE A 408 8.36 -10.85 9.14
CA ILE A 408 8.06 -12.25 8.77
C ILE A 408 6.73 -12.40 7.99
N ASN A 409 5.78 -11.46 8.10
CA ASN A 409 4.38 -11.72 7.70
C ASN A 409 3.62 -10.59 6.97
N SER A 410 4.20 -9.44 6.60
CA SER A 410 3.41 -8.33 6.06
C SER A 410 3.96 -7.73 4.76
N ILE A 411 3.23 -8.01 3.67
CA ILE A 411 3.30 -7.46 2.31
C ILE A 411 4.60 -7.81 1.58
N SER A 412 4.48 -8.51 0.45
CA SER A 412 5.58 -8.95 -0.40
C SER A 412 6.48 -7.81 -0.92
N ARG A 413 6.18 -6.53 -0.62
CA ARG A 413 6.97 -5.34 -1.01
C ARG A 413 6.85 -4.22 0.03
N PRO A 414 7.96 -3.55 0.42
CA PRO A 414 7.90 -2.37 1.27
C PRO A 414 7.18 -1.21 0.57
N ILE A 415 6.44 -0.42 1.34
CA ILE A 415 5.79 0.80 0.85
C ILE A 415 6.85 1.80 0.39
N GLN A 416 6.66 2.39 -0.79
CA GLN A 416 7.53 3.41 -1.37
C GLN A 416 6.73 4.58 -1.90
N GLY A 417 7.37 5.74 -2.09
CA GLY A 417 6.76 6.88 -2.77
C GLY A 417 5.50 7.44 -2.10
N THR A 418 4.67 8.11 -2.89
CA THR A 418 3.45 8.78 -2.40
C THR A 418 2.30 7.79 -2.27
N ILE A 419 1.57 7.88 -1.16
CA ILE A 419 0.28 7.21 -0.93
C ILE A 419 -0.79 8.26 -0.74
N ILE A 420 -1.86 8.19 -1.52
CA ILE A 420 -3.00 9.09 -1.38
C ILE A 420 -4.27 8.41 -1.84
N THR A 421 -5.41 8.75 -1.26
CA THR A 421 -6.72 8.38 -1.81
C THR A 421 -7.37 9.64 -2.34
N ILE A 422 -7.49 9.74 -3.66
CA ILE A 422 -7.98 10.94 -4.34
C ILE A 422 -9.52 10.91 -4.34
N PRO A 423 -10.19 11.97 -3.88
CA PRO A 423 -11.64 12.09 -3.99
C PRO A 423 -12.07 12.22 -5.45
N ALA A 424 -13.22 11.66 -5.80
CA ALA A 424 -13.88 11.89 -7.08
C ALA A 424 -14.07 13.40 -7.30
N THR A 425 -13.41 14.02 -8.29
CA THR A 425 -13.51 15.48 -8.52
C THR A 425 -13.86 15.83 -9.96
N ASP A 426 -14.19 14.82 -10.79
CA ASP A 426 -14.38 14.98 -12.23
C ASP A 426 -13.20 15.73 -12.86
N PHE A 427 -11.98 15.42 -12.39
CA PHE A 427 -10.70 16.01 -12.79
C PHE A 427 -10.51 17.51 -12.48
N ASN A 428 -11.39 18.12 -11.69
CA ASN A 428 -11.34 19.56 -11.39
C ASN A 428 -10.39 19.94 -10.24
N ASP A 429 -9.96 18.98 -9.44
CA ASP A 429 -9.09 19.22 -8.28
C ASP A 429 -7.84 18.31 -8.36
N PRO A 430 -6.73 18.79 -8.95
CA PRO A 430 -5.48 18.06 -9.05
C PRO A 430 -4.62 18.21 -7.79
N PHE A 431 -4.00 17.10 -7.40
CA PHE A 431 -3.15 16.98 -6.23
C PHE A 431 -1.69 16.92 -6.68
N VAL A 432 -0.87 17.88 -6.28
CA VAL A 432 0.56 17.91 -6.62
C VAL A 432 1.36 16.95 -5.74
N LEU A 433 2.35 16.27 -6.32
CA LEU A 433 3.26 15.40 -5.57
C LEU A 433 4.30 16.23 -4.80
N PRO A 434 4.75 15.76 -3.61
CA PRO A 434 5.81 16.42 -2.86
C PRO A 434 7.20 16.32 -3.52
N LEU A 435 7.36 15.45 -4.52
CA LEU A 435 8.60 15.23 -5.25
C LEU A 435 8.43 15.64 -6.72
N THR A 436 9.20 16.63 -7.16
CA THR A 436 9.28 17.02 -8.58
C THR A 436 10.24 16.12 -9.36
N ILE A 437 10.10 16.09 -10.68
CA ILE A 437 10.99 15.31 -11.56
C ILE A 437 12.43 15.82 -11.44
N SER A 438 12.66 17.13 -11.35
CA SER A 438 14.02 17.68 -11.20
C SER A 438 14.65 17.28 -9.87
N GLN A 439 13.88 17.28 -8.78
CA GLN A 439 14.36 16.84 -7.47
C GLN A 439 14.70 15.34 -7.48
N ALA A 440 13.83 14.51 -8.06
CA ALA A 440 14.11 13.07 -8.24
C ALA A 440 15.40 12.85 -9.06
N TYR A 441 15.62 13.64 -10.12
CA TYR A 441 16.84 13.53 -10.93
C TYR A 441 18.09 13.92 -10.15
N GLN A 442 18.00 15.00 -9.36
CA GLN A 442 19.13 15.41 -8.53
C GLN A 442 19.50 14.34 -7.50
N GLN A 443 18.52 13.62 -6.97
CA GLN A 443 18.76 12.51 -6.06
C GLN A 443 19.41 11.33 -6.79
N TYR A 444 18.87 10.92 -7.93
CA TYR A 444 19.42 9.87 -8.77
C TYR A 444 20.91 10.10 -9.08
N LYS A 445 21.29 11.33 -9.43
CA LYS A 445 22.69 11.72 -9.69
C LYS A 445 23.64 11.58 -8.49
N ILE A 446 23.13 11.62 -7.27
CA ILE A 446 23.94 11.46 -6.05
C ILE A 446 24.17 9.97 -5.77
N GLU A 447 23.16 9.15 -6.02
CA GLU A 447 23.21 7.70 -5.77
C GLU A 447 24.02 6.96 -6.86
N HIS A 448 24.11 7.53 -8.07
CA HIS A 448 24.76 6.91 -9.21
C HIS A 448 26.08 7.58 -9.59
N SER A 449 27.17 6.83 -9.49
CA SER A 449 28.52 7.26 -9.90
C SER A 449 28.69 7.38 -11.42
N ARG A 450 27.81 6.73 -12.20
CA ARG A 450 27.72 6.85 -13.65
C ARG A 450 26.29 7.23 -14.02
N ILE A 451 26.11 8.45 -14.51
CA ILE A 451 24.81 8.93 -14.98
C ILE A 451 24.62 8.37 -16.39
N SER A 452 23.53 7.63 -16.61
CA SER A 452 23.14 7.19 -17.94
C SER A 452 22.99 8.39 -18.89
N THR A 453 23.40 8.24 -20.15
CA THR A 453 23.11 9.23 -21.20
C THR A 453 21.64 9.24 -21.60
N ASP A 454 20.89 8.22 -21.18
CA ASP A 454 19.46 8.09 -21.43
C ASP A 454 18.68 8.93 -20.39
N ASP A 455 18.22 10.13 -20.78
CA ASP A 455 17.40 11.03 -19.96
C ASP A 455 15.93 10.58 -19.99
N THR A 456 15.72 9.33 -19.58
CA THR A 456 14.40 8.70 -19.51
C THR A 456 13.88 8.79 -18.08
N VAL A 457 12.65 9.31 -17.94
CA VAL A 457 11.94 9.37 -16.67
C VAL A 457 10.93 8.24 -16.61
N TYR A 458 10.93 7.48 -15.52
CA TYR A 458 9.92 6.48 -15.23
C TYR A 458 9.08 6.92 -14.05
N ILE A 459 7.77 6.99 -14.23
CA ILE A 459 6.80 7.20 -13.16
C ILE A 459 6.01 5.92 -12.98
N TYR A 460 6.14 5.29 -11.81
CA TYR A 460 5.38 4.09 -11.46
C TYR A 460 4.31 4.45 -10.44
N TRP A 461 3.16 3.78 -10.49
CA TRP A 461 2.15 3.85 -9.45
C TRP A 461 1.28 2.62 -9.46
N GLN A 462 0.61 2.39 -8.35
CA GLN A 462 -0.43 1.39 -8.21
C GLN A 462 -1.74 2.08 -7.94
N THR A 463 -2.79 1.64 -8.64
CA THR A 463 -4.15 2.12 -8.39
C THR A 463 -5.16 0.99 -8.54
N MET A 464 -6.33 1.16 -7.93
CA MET A 464 -7.49 0.29 -8.11
C MET A 464 -8.75 1.13 -8.24
N ASN A 465 -9.69 0.65 -9.05
CA ASN A 465 -11.01 1.24 -9.29
C ASN A 465 -11.00 2.68 -9.86
N GLY A 466 -12.09 3.04 -10.56
CA GLY A 466 -12.27 4.38 -11.09
C GLY A 466 -11.30 4.77 -12.21
N ASP A 467 -11.51 5.97 -12.74
CA ASP A 467 -10.64 6.60 -13.72
C ASP A 467 -9.74 7.66 -13.08
N MET A 468 -8.53 7.78 -13.60
CA MET A 468 -7.52 8.68 -13.05
C MET A 468 -6.72 9.39 -14.12
N MET A 469 -6.20 10.56 -13.77
CA MET A 469 -5.36 11.36 -14.64
C MET A 469 -4.06 11.71 -13.91
N LEU A 470 -2.94 11.43 -14.58
CA LEU A 470 -1.62 11.91 -14.22
C LEU A 470 -1.26 13.06 -15.18
N THR A 471 -1.09 14.27 -14.64
CA THR A 471 -0.83 15.49 -15.41
C THR A 471 0.54 16.05 -15.05
N LEU A 472 1.44 16.11 -16.04
CA LEU A 472 2.76 16.68 -15.88
C LEU A 472 2.83 18.07 -16.50
N ALA A 473 3.43 19.01 -15.79
CA ALA A 473 3.53 20.42 -16.19
C ALA A 473 4.90 21.00 -15.81
N ASN A 474 5.28 22.12 -16.43
CA ASN A 474 6.50 22.86 -16.09
C ASN A 474 6.35 23.74 -14.83
N GLU A 475 5.12 24.13 -14.50
CA GLU A 475 4.72 24.84 -13.27
C GLU A 475 3.58 24.09 -12.54
N GLU A 476 3.34 24.41 -11.27
CA GLU A 476 2.22 23.87 -10.49
C GLU A 476 0.88 24.34 -11.07
N ILE A 477 -0.11 23.45 -11.11
CA ILE A 477 -1.47 23.76 -11.58
C ILE A 477 -2.22 24.46 -10.44
N ASN A 478 -2.62 25.70 -10.66
CA ASN A 478 -3.40 26.49 -9.71
C ASN A 478 -4.88 26.48 -10.12
N THR A 479 -5.73 25.82 -9.32
CA THR A 479 -7.18 25.76 -9.57
C THR A 479 -7.90 27.11 -9.43
N GLY A 480 -7.29 28.07 -8.73
CA GLY A 480 -7.83 29.42 -8.53
C GLY A 480 -7.45 30.43 -9.60
N GLU A 481 -6.52 30.10 -10.51
CA GLU A 481 -5.99 31.01 -11.51
C GLU A 481 -6.13 30.45 -12.93
N GLN A 482 -6.32 31.34 -13.91
CA GLN A 482 -6.29 30.90 -15.31
C GLN A 482 -4.84 30.80 -15.77
N GLN A 483 -4.43 29.60 -16.17
CA GLN A 483 -3.13 29.32 -16.78
C GLN A 483 -3.30 28.91 -18.27
N PRO A 484 -3.73 29.82 -19.17
CA PRO A 484 -4.10 29.47 -20.55
C PRO A 484 -2.91 29.03 -21.41
N ASN A 485 -1.70 29.41 -21.00
CA ASN A 485 -0.45 29.07 -21.69
C ASN A 485 0.20 27.80 -21.12
N LEU A 486 -0.31 27.26 -20.01
CA LEU A 486 0.24 26.07 -19.40
C LEU A 486 -0.05 24.86 -20.29
N ARG A 487 1.03 24.24 -20.78
CA ARG A 487 0.98 23.02 -21.58
C ARG A 487 1.40 21.85 -20.72
N CYS A 488 0.55 20.84 -20.68
CA CYS A 488 0.70 19.66 -19.87
C CYS A 488 0.79 18.40 -20.74
N LEU A 489 1.54 17.41 -20.27
CA LEU A 489 1.36 16.03 -20.69
C LEU A 489 0.22 15.44 -19.85
N ILE A 490 -0.83 14.98 -20.52
CA ILE A 490 -1.99 14.35 -19.90
C ILE A 490 -1.94 12.87 -20.16
N CYS A 491 -1.86 12.09 -19.09
CA CYS A 491 -1.98 10.64 -19.09
C CYS A 491 -3.29 10.26 -18.38
N TYR A 492 -4.31 9.90 -19.17
CA TYR A 492 -5.60 9.45 -18.65
C TYR A 492 -5.70 7.93 -18.71
N ILE A 493 -6.03 7.32 -17.57
CA ILE A 493 -6.38 5.92 -17.45
C ILE A 493 -7.88 5.85 -17.22
N ALA A 494 -8.57 5.20 -18.16
CA ALA A 494 -9.99 4.97 -18.05
C ALA A 494 -10.34 4.01 -16.91
N GLU A 495 -11.58 4.05 -16.45
CA GLU A 495 -12.08 3.08 -15.49
C GLU A 495 -12.02 1.67 -16.08
N LYS A 496 -11.47 0.73 -15.32
CA LYS A 496 -11.44 -0.68 -15.71
C LYS A 496 -12.89 -1.20 -15.80
N PRO A 497 -13.29 -1.88 -16.89
CA PRO A 497 -14.63 -2.46 -16.97
C PRO A 497 -14.88 -3.42 -15.81
N ALA A 498 -16.08 -3.34 -15.23
CA ALA A 498 -16.47 -4.25 -14.18
C ALA A 498 -16.48 -5.70 -14.72
N THR A 499 -15.89 -6.62 -13.97
CA THR A 499 -15.80 -8.04 -14.32
C THR A 499 -17.17 -8.73 -14.50
N LYS A 500 -18.25 -8.06 -14.08
CA LYS A 500 -19.64 -8.52 -14.08
C LYS A 500 -20.43 -8.09 -15.33
N GLU A 501 -19.89 -7.24 -16.20
CA GLU A 501 -20.60 -6.79 -17.40
C GLU A 501 -20.65 -7.89 -18.47
N ILE A 502 -21.82 -8.02 -19.12
CA ILE A 502 -22.10 -9.05 -20.13
C ILE A 502 -21.36 -8.75 -21.45
N HIS A 503 -21.04 -7.48 -21.70
CA HIS A 503 -20.27 -7.02 -22.84
C HIS A 503 -19.05 -6.25 -22.34
N TYR A 504 -17.86 -6.82 -22.51
CA TYR A 504 -16.61 -6.16 -22.16
C TYR A 504 -16.37 -4.99 -23.13
N HIS A 505 -16.48 -3.76 -22.64
CA HIS A 505 -16.17 -2.56 -23.40
C HIS A 505 -15.34 -1.63 -22.52
N GLU A 506 -14.09 -1.37 -22.92
CA GLU A 506 -13.24 -0.41 -22.22
C GLU A 506 -13.48 1.01 -22.70
N SER A 507 -13.56 1.93 -21.73
CA SER A 507 -13.43 3.35 -22.00
C SER A 507 -12.01 3.68 -22.48
N VAL A 508 -11.86 4.79 -23.19
CA VAL A 508 -10.61 5.14 -23.88
C VAL A 508 -9.55 5.59 -22.88
N SER A 509 -8.47 4.83 -22.69
CA SER A 509 -7.25 5.32 -22.04
C SER A 509 -6.37 6.05 -23.06
N TYR A 510 -5.73 7.17 -22.70
CA TYR A 510 -5.04 8.00 -23.69
C TYR A 510 -3.86 8.82 -23.16
N LEU A 511 -3.00 9.21 -24.10
CA LEU A 511 -1.98 10.24 -23.96
C LEU A 511 -2.35 11.47 -24.79
N HIS A 512 -2.16 12.66 -24.25
CA HIS A 512 -2.44 13.92 -24.94
C HIS A 512 -1.55 15.08 -24.44
N SER A 513 -1.43 16.13 -25.25
CA SER A 513 -0.79 17.40 -24.88
C SER A 513 -1.84 18.51 -24.89
N GLY A 514 -2.09 19.15 -23.75
CA GLY A 514 -3.17 20.13 -23.61
C GLY A 514 -3.04 21.00 -22.36
N GLY A 515 -4.09 21.74 -22.03
CA GLY A 515 -4.21 22.45 -20.75
C GLY A 515 -4.72 21.54 -19.63
N PRO A 516 -4.58 21.95 -18.35
CA PRO A 516 -4.77 21.08 -17.18
C PRO A 516 -6.19 20.51 -17.01
N PHE A 517 -7.22 21.23 -17.46
CA PHE A 517 -8.64 20.87 -17.25
C PHE A 517 -9.37 20.51 -18.55
N GLN A 518 -8.64 19.96 -19.53
CA GLN A 518 -9.18 19.71 -20.89
C GLN A 518 -9.76 18.30 -21.09
N HIS A 519 -9.88 17.47 -20.05
CA HIS A 519 -10.35 16.08 -20.18
C HIS A 519 -11.67 15.97 -20.98
N GLU A 520 -12.70 16.71 -20.58
CA GLU A 520 -14.02 16.73 -21.26
C GLU A 520 -13.93 17.15 -22.73
N ILE A 521 -13.07 18.12 -23.04
CA ILE A 521 -12.85 18.60 -24.41
C ILE A 521 -12.19 17.50 -25.24
N VAL A 522 -11.16 16.85 -24.69
CA VAL A 522 -10.41 15.77 -25.36
C VAL A 522 -11.33 14.59 -25.68
N ILE A 523 -12.17 14.17 -24.73
CA ILE A 523 -13.15 13.09 -24.91
C ILE A 523 -14.20 13.47 -25.96
N LYS A 524 -14.74 14.70 -25.90
CA LYS A 524 -15.76 15.18 -26.85
C LYS A 524 -15.23 15.29 -28.28
N GLU A 525 -14.04 15.85 -28.45
CA GLU A 525 -13.41 16.01 -29.77
C GLU A 525 -12.79 14.71 -30.29
N ARG A 526 -12.56 13.72 -29.42
CA ARG A 526 -11.91 12.44 -29.73
C ARG A 526 -10.53 12.60 -30.36
N ARG A 527 -9.81 13.66 -29.99
CA ARG A 527 -8.46 13.98 -30.48
C ARG A 527 -7.42 13.60 -29.43
N TYR A 528 -6.74 12.49 -29.67
CA TYR A 528 -5.73 11.94 -28.78
C TYR A 528 -4.37 11.93 -29.49
N ALA A 529 -3.27 12.06 -28.74
CA ALA A 529 -1.94 11.82 -29.31
C ALA A 529 -1.71 10.30 -29.49
N ALA A 530 -2.16 9.52 -28.52
CA ALA A 530 -2.30 8.06 -28.60
C ALA A 530 -3.44 7.61 -27.69
N LYS A 531 -4.05 6.46 -27.99
CA LYS A 531 -5.16 5.92 -27.20
C LYS A 531 -5.26 4.41 -27.29
N SER A 532 -6.02 3.83 -26.38
CA SER A 532 -6.43 2.43 -26.39
C SER A 532 -7.85 2.27 -25.86
N THR A 533 -8.60 1.32 -26.43
CA THR A 533 -9.91 0.83 -25.96
C THR A 533 -9.84 -0.65 -25.56
N SER A 534 -8.63 -1.12 -25.29
CA SER A 534 -8.30 -2.50 -24.94
C SER A 534 -7.11 -2.54 -23.97
N PHE A 535 -6.83 -1.41 -23.33
CA PHE A 535 -5.68 -1.19 -22.48
C PHE A 535 -5.64 -2.17 -21.31
N PHE A 536 -6.77 -2.58 -20.77
CA PHE A 536 -6.83 -3.52 -19.64
C PHE A 536 -6.86 -5.00 -20.06
N ILE A 537 -6.79 -5.31 -21.36
CA ILE A 537 -6.82 -6.70 -21.83
C ILE A 537 -5.70 -7.52 -21.17
N GLY A 538 -6.10 -8.60 -20.50
CA GLY A 538 -5.22 -9.53 -19.79
C GLY A 538 -5.07 -9.26 -18.29
N CYS A 539 -5.48 -8.08 -17.79
CA CYS A 539 -5.56 -7.76 -16.37
C CYS A 539 -7.00 -7.87 -15.85
N ASN A 540 -7.37 -9.01 -15.26
CA ASN A 540 -8.75 -9.28 -14.82
C ASN A 540 -8.88 -9.43 -13.30
N THR A 541 -8.14 -8.66 -12.51
CA THR A 541 -8.20 -8.65 -11.05
C THR A 541 -8.87 -7.36 -10.56
N ASP A 542 -9.72 -7.45 -9.55
CA ASP A 542 -10.31 -6.29 -8.87
C ASP A 542 -9.37 -5.87 -7.72
N ASP A 543 -8.11 -5.61 -8.09
CA ASP A 543 -6.98 -5.38 -7.18
C ASP A 543 -6.04 -4.33 -7.80
N PHE A 544 -5.04 -3.87 -7.05
CA PHE A 544 -4.07 -2.87 -7.48
C PHE A 544 -3.36 -3.29 -8.77
N MET A 545 -3.48 -2.44 -9.78
CA MET A 545 -2.75 -2.54 -11.02
C MET A 545 -1.55 -1.60 -10.97
N THR A 546 -0.40 -2.08 -11.41
CA THR A 546 0.81 -1.27 -11.54
C THR A 546 0.84 -0.62 -12.91
N PHE A 547 1.08 0.68 -12.96
CA PHE A 547 1.24 1.45 -14.19
C PHE A 547 2.66 2.00 -14.25
N CYS A 548 3.13 2.19 -15.47
CA CYS A 548 4.39 2.85 -15.76
C CYS A 548 4.19 3.84 -16.91
N LEU A 549 4.53 5.10 -16.64
CA LEU A 549 4.69 6.14 -17.64
C LEU A 549 6.19 6.37 -17.87
N GLU A 550 6.68 5.94 -19.02
CA GLU A 550 8.04 6.16 -19.49
C GLU A 550 8.08 7.41 -20.38
N ILE A 551 8.99 8.34 -20.08
CA ILE A 551 9.16 9.61 -20.80
C ILE A 551 10.61 9.73 -21.26
N GLN A 552 10.84 9.51 -22.54
CA GLN A 552 12.14 9.69 -23.17
C GLN A 552 12.30 11.16 -23.59
N ARG A 553 12.95 11.96 -22.75
CA ARG A 553 12.99 13.43 -22.93
C ARG A 553 13.73 13.87 -24.19
N SER A 554 14.77 13.13 -24.57
CA SER A 554 15.60 13.39 -25.75
C SER A 554 14.83 13.22 -27.07
N THR A 555 13.97 12.20 -27.15
CA THR A 555 13.21 11.85 -28.36
C THR A 555 11.80 12.43 -28.37
N GLY A 556 11.29 12.87 -27.21
CA GLY A 556 9.91 13.29 -27.03
C GLY A 556 8.91 12.12 -27.00
N ARG A 557 9.41 10.88 -26.87
CA ARG A 557 8.57 9.68 -26.84
C ARG A 557 8.03 9.44 -25.42
N VAL A 558 6.75 9.14 -25.33
CA VAL A 558 6.06 8.80 -24.08
C VAL A 558 5.37 7.46 -24.26
N ILE A 559 5.50 6.56 -23.30
CA ILE A 559 4.92 5.22 -23.32
C ILE A 559 4.20 4.99 -22.00
N LEU A 560 2.91 4.74 -22.07
CA LEU A 560 2.10 4.28 -20.95
C LEU A 560 1.92 2.76 -21.06
N SER A 561 2.16 2.08 -19.95
CA SER A 561 2.03 0.64 -19.83
C SER A 561 1.48 0.25 -18.46
N HIS A 562 1.00 -0.98 -18.33
CA HIS A 562 0.41 -1.49 -17.10
C HIS A 562 0.75 -2.96 -16.88
N ALA A 563 0.63 -3.42 -15.64
CA ALA A 563 0.67 -4.81 -15.25
C ALA A 563 -0.35 -5.08 -14.15
N GLY A 564 -0.94 -6.28 -14.16
CA GLY A 564 -1.79 -6.74 -13.06
C GLY A 564 -0.98 -6.94 -11.76
N PRO A 565 -1.63 -7.35 -10.65
CA PRO A 565 -1.00 -7.50 -9.33
C PRO A 565 0.32 -8.29 -9.36
N ASN A 566 0.38 -9.34 -10.18
CA ASN A 566 1.56 -10.19 -10.33
C ASN A 566 2.69 -9.57 -11.19
N SER A 567 2.58 -8.31 -11.63
CA SER A 567 3.58 -7.57 -12.42
C SER A 567 3.92 -8.15 -13.82
N ILE A 568 3.07 -9.03 -14.37
CA ILE A 568 3.35 -9.78 -15.62
C ILE A 568 2.41 -9.42 -16.78
N TYR A 569 1.20 -8.92 -16.52
CA TYR A 569 0.18 -8.78 -17.56
C TYR A 569 0.22 -7.42 -18.25
N ASN A 570 1.13 -7.28 -19.20
CA ASN A 570 1.24 -6.11 -20.06
C ASN A 570 1.04 -6.52 -21.53
N HIS A 571 -0.15 -6.28 -22.06
CA HIS A 571 -0.51 -6.67 -23.44
C HIS A 571 -0.62 -5.48 -24.39
N GLU A 572 -0.79 -4.28 -23.86
CA GLU A 572 -0.96 -3.08 -24.67
C GLU A 572 -0.16 -1.91 -24.09
N GLN A 573 0.49 -1.17 -24.98
CA GLN A 573 1.13 0.10 -24.65
C GLN A 573 0.43 1.22 -25.41
N VAL A 574 0.20 2.34 -24.73
CA VAL A 574 -0.21 3.59 -25.37
C VAL A 574 1.04 4.43 -25.53
N ALA A 575 1.52 4.59 -26.76
CA ALA A 575 2.76 5.32 -27.04
C ALA A 575 2.51 6.51 -27.98
N ALA A 576 3.05 7.66 -27.63
CA ALA A 576 2.97 8.90 -28.42
C ALA A 576 4.35 9.55 -28.54
N LYS A 577 4.53 10.39 -29.58
CA LYS A 577 5.70 11.24 -29.74
C LYS A 577 5.28 12.70 -29.81
N PHE A 578 5.89 13.54 -28.99
CA PHE A 578 5.59 14.96 -28.88
C PHE A 578 6.78 15.77 -29.40
N SER A 579 6.52 16.77 -30.24
CA SER A 579 7.57 17.71 -30.68
C SER A 579 7.84 18.74 -29.58
N LYS A 580 9.09 19.24 -29.53
CA LYS A 580 9.48 20.32 -28.60
C LYS A 580 8.60 21.57 -28.75
N THR A 581 8.10 21.84 -29.96
CA THR A 581 7.20 22.97 -30.25
C THR A 581 5.80 22.80 -29.69
N ASN A 582 5.33 21.57 -29.54
CA ASN A 582 4.02 21.27 -28.95
C ASN A 582 4.13 21.15 -27.44
N LEU A 583 5.07 20.33 -26.96
CA LEU A 583 5.32 20.12 -25.54
C LEU A 583 6.78 19.72 -25.32
N ASN A 584 7.54 20.57 -24.64
CA ASN A 584 8.94 20.30 -24.33
C ASN A 584 9.06 19.37 -23.11
N MET A 585 9.34 18.09 -23.35
CA MET A 585 9.51 17.09 -22.29
C MET A 585 10.62 17.43 -21.27
N ASN A 586 11.60 18.25 -21.67
CA ASN A 586 12.72 18.66 -20.79
C ASN A 586 12.30 19.68 -19.74
N GLU A 587 11.17 20.37 -19.94
CA GLU A 587 10.65 21.38 -19.02
C GLU A 587 9.63 20.80 -18.04
N LEU A 588 9.13 19.58 -18.27
CA LEU A 588 8.20 18.92 -17.36
C LEU A 588 8.87 18.68 -15.99
N ASN A 589 8.21 19.17 -14.94
CA ASN A 589 8.75 19.18 -13.60
C ASN A 589 7.74 18.74 -12.53
N PHE A 590 6.54 19.32 -12.53
CA PHE A 590 5.51 19.03 -11.53
C PHE A 590 4.61 17.89 -11.99
N ILE A 591 4.24 17.03 -11.05
CA ILE A 591 3.38 15.87 -11.28
C ILE A 591 2.12 16.09 -10.47
N HIS A 592 0.97 15.98 -11.12
CA HIS A 592 -0.33 16.12 -10.50
C HIS A 592 -1.17 14.87 -10.74
N VAL A 593 -2.00 14.51 -9.77
CA VAL A 593 -2.95 13.41 -9.87
C VAL A 593 -4.37 13.90 -9.60
N SER A 594 -5.33 13.46 -10.39
CA SER A 594 -6.76 13.70 -10.16
C SER A 594 -7.58 12.49 -10.57
N SER A 595 -8.84 12.45 -10.14
CA SER A 595 -9.76 11.36 -10.44
C SER A 595 -11.07 11.89 -11.02
N GLY A 596 -11.76 11.04 -11.78
CA GLY A 596 -13.00 11.39 -12.43
C GLY A 596 -14.19 11.22 -11.48
N ALA A 597 -15.09 10.32 -11.87
CA ALA A 597 -16.36 10.11 -11.20
C ALA A 597 -16.22 9.30 -9.89
N HIS A 598 -15.10 8.62 -9.69
CA HIS A 598 -14.88 7.68 -8.59
C HIS A 598 -13.65 8.06 -7.78
N THR A 599 -13.68 7.73 -6.49
CA THR A 599 -12.52 7.87 -5.61
C THR A 599 -11.47 6.84 -6.00
N VAL A 600 -10.20 7.25 -6.02
CA VAL A 600 -9.10 6.43 -6.50
C VAL A 600 -7.98 6.35 -5.46
N PRO A 601 -7.75 5.19 -4.82
CA PRO A 601 -6.56 4.97 -4.01
C PRO A 601 -5.32 4.77 -4.88
N ILE A 602 -4.30 5.59 -4.63
CA ILE A 602 -2.97 5.48 -5.24
C ILE A 602 -1.96 5.03 -4.20
N ARG A 603 -1.11 4.07 -4.58
CA ARG A 603 0.02 3.56 -3.80
C ARG A 603 1.29 3.57 -4.65
N ASN A 604 2.45 3.59 -3.99
CA ASN A 604 3.74 3.41 -4.65
C ASN A 604 3.96 4.36 -5.85
N LEU A 605 3.46 5.60 -5.75
CA LEU A 605 3.67 6.61 -6.78
C LEU A 605 5.09 7.16 -6.64
N ILE A 606 5.98 6.70 -7.50
CA ILE A 606 7.44 6.96 -7.48
C ILE A 606 7.93 7.52 -8.81
N VAL A 607 9.03 8.28 -8.76
CA VAL A 607 9.71 8.85 -9.92
C VAL A 607 11.16 8.39 -9.91
N THR A 608 11.61 7.79 -11.01
CA THR A 608 12.95 7.17 -11.13
C THR A 608 13.53 7.42 -12.52
N PHE A 609 14.84 7.19 -12.68
CA PHE A 609 15.60 7.41 -13.93
C PHE A 609 16.26 6.12 -14.44
N GLU A 610 15.81 5.00 -13.89
CA GLU A 610 16.15 3.64 -14.30
C GLU A 610 14.90 2.77 -14.16
N GLU A 611 14.84 1.67 -14.91
CA GLU A 611 13.73 0.73 -14.78
C GLU A 611 13.72 0.13 -13.37
N HIS A 612 12.58 0.21 -12.68
CA HIS A 612 12.44 -0.39 -11.37
C HIS A 612 12.19 -1.90 -11.53
N PRO A 613 13.12 -2.80 -11.18
CA PRO A 613 13.05 -4.22 -11.59
C PRO A 613 11.74 -4.93 -11.18
N ASP A 614 11.24 -4.61 -9.99
CA ASP A 614 10.05 -5.27 -9.43
C ASP A 614 8.72 -4.64 -9.84
N LEU A 615 8.72 -3.37 -10.26
CA LEU A 615 7.52 -2.63 -10.62
C LEU A 615 7.36 -2.48 -12.13
N HIS A 616 8.46 -2.63 -12.89
CA HIS A 616 8.43 -2.40 -14.32
C HIS A 616 7.51 -3.43 -15.00
N PRO A 617 6.47 -2.98 -15.71
CA PRO A 617 5.54 -3.87 -16.41
C PRO A 617 6.27 -4.73 -17.43
N THR A 618 6.53 -5.99 -17.09
CA THR A 618 7.28 -6.84 -18.03
C THR A 618 6.39 -7.37 -19.14
N PHE A 619 6.90 -7.24 -20.37
CA PHE A 619 6.29 -7.82 -21.56
C PHE A 619 6.62 -9.30 -21.66
N ASP A 620 5.65 -10.09 -22.12
CA ASP A 620 5.94 -11.39 -22.70
C ASP A 620 6.76 -11.18 -23.99
N LYS A 621 8.09 -11.32 -23.87
CA LYS A 621 9.08 -11.11 -24.95
C LYS A 621 8.81 -11.96 -26.21
N GLN A 622 7.93 -12.97 -26.14
CA GLN A 622 7.56 -13.82 -27.30
C GLN A 622 6.45 -13.24 -28.18
N PHE A 623 5.83 -12.10 -27.82
CA PHE A 623 4.73 -11.51 -28.61
C PHE A 623 5.17 -10.90 -29.96
N ASN A 624 6.33 -10.21 -30.01
CA ASN A 624 6.73 -9.44 -31.19
C ASN A 624 7.29 -10.27 -32.37
N LYS A 625 7.55 -11.57 -32.21
CA LYS A 625 8.06 -12.41 -33.31
C LYS A 625 6.98 -12.82 -34.33
N VAL A 626 5.70 -12.62 -34.02
CA VAL A 626 4.59 -13.09 -34.87
C VAL A 626 4.06 -12.00 -35.80
N LEU A 627 4.31 -10.71 -35.52
CA LEU A 627 3.85 -9.61 -36.37
C LEU A 627 4.76 -9.32 -37.59
N THR A 628 5.99 -9.82 -37.59
CA THR A 628 6.98 -9.56 -38.66
C THR A 628 7.23 -10.73 -39.62
N SER A 629 6.56 -11.87 -39.45
CA SER A 629 6.78 -13.07 -40.28
C SER A 629 5.67 -13.37 -41.30
N SER A 630 4.81 -12.40 -41.61
CA SER A 630 3.92 -12.46 -42.78
C SER A 630 4.52 -11.68 -43.96
N THR A 631 5.67 -12.11 -44.44
CA THR A 631 6.08 -11.84 -45.83
C THR A 631 6.71 -13.10 -46.39
N THR A 632 6.09 -13.57 -47.46
CA THR A 632 6.38 -14.79 -48.22
C THR A 632 7.87 -14.87 -48.60
N PRO A 633 8.55 -16.00 -48.39
CA PRO A 633 9.94 -16.14 -48.83
C PRO A 633 9.96 -16.34 -50.36
N VAL A 634 10.48 -15.34 -51.08
CA VAL A 634 10.90 -15.53 -52.47
C VAL A 634 12.23 -16.28 -52.44
N LEU A 635 12.18 -17.51 -52.95
CA LEU A 635 13.36 -18.29 -53.32
C LEU A 635 14.23 -17.50 -54.31
N THR A 636 15.49 -17.23 -53.96
CA THR A 636 16.58 -17.21 -54.94
C THR A 636 17.89 -17.73 -54.34
N THR A 637 18.39 -18.73 -55.06
CA THR A 637 19.68 -19.43 -55.11
C THR A 637 20.98 -18.79 -54.57
N ARG A 638 21.80 -19.70 -54.01
CA ARG A 638 23.23 -19.66 -53.65
C ARG A 638 24.17 -18.95 -54.64
N GLN A 639 25.25 -18.35 -54.09
CA GLN A 639 26.64 -18.63 -54.52
C GLN A 639 27.69 -18.17 -53.48
N ASP A 640 28.80 -18.91 -53.46
CA ASP A 640 29.94 -18.96 -52.53
C ASP A 640 30.86 -17.72 -52.52
N THR A 641 31.65 -17.53 -51.44
CA THR A 641 33.14 -17.64 -51.36
C THR A 641 33.78 -16.88 -50.16
N THR A 642 34.69 -17.59 -49.45
CA THR A 642 36.01 -17.24 -48.80
C THR A 642 36.23 -15.83 -48.18
N ASP A 643 36.94 -15.57 -47.07
CA ASP A 643 38.18 -16.17 -46.52
C ASP A 643 38.53 -15.57 -45.12
N ASP A 644 39.24 -16.38 -44.29
CA ASP A 644 40.32 -16.11 -43.30
C ASP A 644 40.34 -14.86 -42.36
N SER A 645 40.66 -14.95 -41.06
CA SER A 645 41.89 -15.56 -40.51
C SER A 645 41.90 -15.65 -38.96
N VAL A 646 42.65 -16.65 -38.48
CA VAL A 646 42.93 -17.08 -37.10
C VAL A 646 44.27 -16.53 -36.61
N VAL A 647 44.44 -16.24 -35.29
CA VAL A 647 45.72 -16.43 -34.57
C VAL A 647 45.47 -16.94 -33.14
N VAL A 648 46.08 -18.09 -32.83
CA VAL A 648 46.23 -18.72 -31.51
C VAL A 648 47.73 -18.73 -31.18
N VAL A 649 48.15 -18.35 -29.96
CA VAL A 649 49.32 -18.96 -29.28
C VAL A 649 49.14 -18.91 -27.76
N ALA A 650 49.32 -20.06 -27.12
CA ALA A 650 49.33 -20.30 -25.67
C ALA A 650 50.73 -20.08 -25.07
N ASN A 651 50.83 -19.90 -23.74
CA ASN A 651 51.88 -20.52 -22.90
C ASN A 651 51.62 -20.33 -21.39
N MET A 652 51.64 -21.45 -20.65
CA MET A 652 51.90 -21.56 -19.21
C MET A 652 53.43 -21.73 -18.97
N PRO A 653 53.92 -21.64 -17.71
CA PRO A 653 54.12 -22.84 -16.89
C PRO A 653 53.80 -22.71 -15.38
N ASP A 654 53.60 -23.88 -14.78
CA ASP A 654 53.41 -24.23 -13.36
C ASP A 654 54.58 -23.88 -12.41
N THR A 655 54.28 -23.70 -11.10
CA THR A 655 54.89 -24.47 -9.97
C THR A 655 54.20 -24.22 -8.61
N LYS A 656 53.53 -25.29 -8.11
CA LYS A 656 53.45 -25.93 -6.76
C LYS A 656 53.70 -25.21 -5.40
N ASP A 657 52.83 -25.63 -4.44
CA ASP A 657 52.96 -25.84 -2.98
C ASP A 657 53.10 -24.64 -2.02
N SER A 658 52.52 -24.55 -0.79
CA SER A 658 51.55 -25.32 0.00
C SER A 658 51.20 -24.55 1.32
N LYS A 659 50.01 -24.84 1.90
CA LYS A 659 49.60 -24.73 3.34
C LYS A 659 49.57 -23.37 4.08
N SER A 660 48.36 -22.90 4.43
CA SER A 660 47.90 -22.80 5.83
C SER A 660 46.40 -22.41 5.91
N SER A 661 45.51 -23.40 5.84
CA SER A 661 44.11 -23.30 6.25
C SER A 661 43.96 -23.90 7.65
N SER A 662 43.92 -23.08 8.71
CA SER A 662 43.50 -23.58 10.04
C SER A 662 42.94 -22.54 11.01
N PHE A 663 42.61 -21.32 10.57
CA PHE A 663 42.06 -20.30 11.49
C PHE A 663 40.56 -20.03 11.29
N LEU A 664 40.00 -20.37 10.11
CA LEU A 664 38.59 -20.10 9.79
C LEU A 664 37.61 -21.21 10.21
N SER A 665 38.08 -22.41 10.59
CA SER A 665 37.18 -23.45 11.11
C SER A 665 36.96 -23.36 12.63
N GLN A 666 37.79 -22.62 13.37
CA GLN A 666 37.64 -22.48 14.83
C GLN A 666 36.77 -21.29 15.27
N VAL A 667 36.35 -20.44 14.33
CA VAL A 667 35.41 -19.33 14.58
C VAL A 667 33.96 -19.76 14.31
N ALA A 668 33.73 -20.70 13.40
CA ALA A 668 32.40 -21.24 13.09
C ALA A 668 31.81 -22.07 14.26
N ASP A 669 32.65 -22.79 15.01
CA ASP A 669 32.19 -23.66 16.10
C ASP A 669 31.86 -22.91 17.42
N LYS A 670 32.27 -21.63 17.54
CA LYS A 670 31.94 -20.78 18.71
C LYS A 670 30.70 -19.91 18.52
N VAL A 671 30.20 -19.74 17.30
CA VAL A 671 28.94 -19.04 17.00
C VAL A 671 27.73 -19.99 17.10
N GLY A 672 27.92 -21.29 16.90
CA GLY A 672 26.89 -22.31 17.09
C GLY A 672 26.49 -22.54 18.56
N ALA A 673 27.44 -22.49 19.50
CA ALA A 673 27.20 -22.83 20.90
C ALA A 673 26.39 -21.79 21.72
N VAL A 674 26.19 -20.57 21.20
CA VAL A 674 25.35 -19.53 21.84
C VAL A 674 23.90 -19.59 21.34
N LYS A 675 23.69 -20.15 20.14
CA LYS A 675 22.36 -20.27 19.51
C LYS A 675 21.53 -21.41 20.12
N ASP A 676 22.19 -22.50 20.54
CA ASP A 676 21.50 -23.67 21.12
C ASP A 676 21.14 -23.51 22.61
N LYS A 677 21.63 -22.46 23.28
CA LYS A 677 21.36 -22.22 24.70
C LYS A 677 20.10 -21.37 24.96
N PHE A 678 19.45 -20.83 23.92
CA PHE A 678 18.23 -20.02 24.03
C PHE A 678 16.96 -20.68 23.46
N ILE A 679 17.08 -21.84 22.79
CA ILE A 679 15.94 -22.58 22.19
C ILE A 679 15.25 -23.52 23.20
N GLY A 680 15.83 -23.73 24.39
CA GLY A 680 15.35 -24.73 25.35
C GLY A 680 14.18 -24.34 26.27
N LEU A 681 13.50 -23.19 26.10
CA LEU A 681 12.51 -22.73 27.09
C LEU A 681 11.11 -22.35 26.60
N PHE A 682 10.79 -22.42 25.29
CA PHE A 682 9.40 -22.27 24.84
C PHE A 682 9.10 -23.15 23.60
N PRO A 683 7.93 -23.80 23.53
CA PRO A 683 7.55 -24.63 22.40
C PRO A 683 7.29 -23.72 21.18
N GLY A 684 8.25 -23.67 20.26
CA GLY A 684 8.14 -22.94 19.02
C GLY A 684 7.04 -23.53 18.14
N GLY A 685 6.06 -22.70 17.75
CA GLY A 685 5.21 -22.99 16.61
C GLY A 685 6.07 -23.00 15.34
N ALA A 686 6.13 -24.15 14.68
CA ALA A 686 6.69 -24.30 13.35
C ALA A 686 6.02 -23.32 12.35
N PRO A 687 6.67 -22.95 11.22
CA PRO A 687 5.99 -22.28 10.12
C PRO A 687 4.69 -23.02 9.82
N THR A 688 3.55 -22.33 9.88
CA THR A 688 2.25 -22.94 9.61
C THR A 688 2.23 -23.36 8.16
N VAL A 689 2.58 -24.62 7.90
CA VAL A 689 2.40 -25.26 6.59
C VAL A 689 0.89 -25.28 6.35
N LEU A 690 0.42 -24.34 5.53
CA LEU A 690 -0.98 -24.28 5.14
C LEU A 690 -1.36 -25.60 4.47
N THR A 691 -2.44 -26.22 4.96
CA THR A 691 -2.88 -27.52 4.45
C THR A 691 -3.31 -27.34 2.98
N PRO A 692 -2.85 -28.17 2.03
CA PRO A 692 -3.34 -28.08 0.65
C PRO A 692 -4.87 -28.16 0.61
N CYS A 693 -5.50 -27.22 -0.09
CA CYS A 693 -6.94 -27.18 -0.24
C CYS A 693 -7.42 -28.49 -0.90
N PRO A 694 -8.42 -29.19 -0.33
CA PRO A 694 -8.93 -30.44 -0.90
C PRO A 694 -9.51 -30.26 -2.30
N ASP A 695 -10.04 -29.06 -2.61
CA ASP A 695 -10.59 -28.74 -3.92
C ASP A 695 -9.53 -28.24 -4.91
N GLY A 696 -8.29 -27.96 -4.45
CA GLY A 696 -7.15 -27.58 -5.27
C GLY A 696 -7.46 -26.47 -6.28
N VAL A 697 -7.19 -26.73 -7.56
CA VAL A 697 -7.49 -25.82 -8.68
C VAL A 697 -8.99 -25.67 -8.96
N ASN A 698 -9.86 -26.51 -8.39
CA ASN A 698 -11.30 -26.39 -8.56
C ASN A 698 -11.97 -25.61 -7.41
N CYS A 699 -11.19 -25.08 -6.46
CA CYS A 699 -11.72 -24.41 -5.27
C CYS A 699 -12.50 -23.13 -5.60
N LEU A 700 -13.81 -23.13 -5.27
CA LEU A 700 -14.69 -21.96 -5.37
C LEU A 700 -14.46 -20.94 -4.25
N MET A 701 -13.92 -21.38 -3.10
CA MET A 701 -13.76 -20.55 -1.92
C MET A 701 -12.56 -19.61 -2.03
N GLN A 702 -11.55 -19.98 -2.82
CA GLN A 702 -10.32 -19.22 -3.05
C GLN A 702 -10.58 -17.79 -3.53
N TYR A 703 -11.62 -17.58 -4.34
CA TYR A 703 -11.98 -16.28 -4.93
C TYR A 703 -13.37 -15.81 -4.47
N SER A 704 -13.86 -16.35 -3.36
CA SER A 704 -15.15 -15.97 -2.80
C SER A 704 -15.04 -14.75 -1.88
N ASP A 705 -16.19 -14.21 -1.47
CA ASP A 705 -16.28 -13.15 -0.46
C ASP A 705 -15.69 -13.57 0.92
N ARG A 706 -15.31 -14.85 1.09
CA ARG A 706 -14.66 -15.40 2.29
C ARG A 706 -13.24 -15.94 2.02
N SER A 707 -12.63 -15.57 0.89
CA SER A 707 -11.30 -16.02 0.48
C SER A 707 -10.24 -15.84 1.57
N SER A 708 -10.22 -14.69 2.24
CA SER A 708 -9.25 -14.39 3.31
C SER A 708 -9.22 -15.44 4.44
N MET A 709 -10.37 -15.91 4.90
CA MET A 709 -10.46 -16.94 5.95
C MET A 709 -10.10 -18.33 5.43
N HIS A 710 -10.42 -18.61 4.18
CA HIS A 710 -10.10 -19.89 3.54
C HIS A 710 -8.61 -20.01 3.23
N ASN A 711 -8.03 -18.95 2.66
CA ASN A 711 -6.64 -18.87 2.23
C ASN A 711 -5.67 -18.74 3.42
N SER A 712 -6.13 -18.31 4.60
CA SER A 712 -5.35 -18.39 5.83
C SER A 712 -5.26 -19.79 6.43
N THR A 713 -6.07 -20.73 5.95
CA THR A 713 -6.11 -22.13 6.41
C THR A 713 -5.55 -23.08 5.36
N TYR A 714 -5.84 -22.81 4.07
CA TYR A 714 -5.54 -23.69 2.96
C TYR A 714 -4.64 -23.07 1.90
N SER A 715 -3.69 -23.84 1.39
CA SER A 715 -2.87 -23.49 0.23
C SER A 715 -3.49 -23.97 -1.09
N HIS A 716 -3.24 -23.28 -2.19
CA HIS A 716 -3.77 -23.61 -3.52
C HIS A 716 -2.63 -23.64 -4.55
N PRO A 717 -2.73 -24.43 -5.63
CA PRO A 717 -1.81 -24.31 -6.76
C PRO A 717 -1.92 -22.93 -7.41
N CYS A 718 -0.78 -22.27 -7.60
CA CYS A 718 -0.72 -21.04 -8.37
C CYS A 718 -1.16 -21.33 -9.80
N ARG A 719 -2.05 -20.50 -10.33
CA ARG A 719 -2.59 -20.65 -11.69
C ARG A 719 -1.55 -20.44 -12.78
N PHE A 720 -0.42 -19.83 -12.42
CA PHE A 720 0.69 -19.51 -13.31
C PHE A 720 1.95 -20.32 -12.98
N SER A 721 1.89 -21.18 -11.97
CA SER A 721 2.98 -22.08 -11.61
C SER A 721 4.30 -21.30 -11.49
N GLU A 722 5.39 -21.73 -12.12
CA GLU A 722 6.69 -21.05 -12.11
C GLU A 722 6.74 -19.71 -12.87
N LEU A 723 5.69 -19.31 -13.58
CA LEU A 723 5.63 -18.01 -14.28
C LEU A 723 5.14 -16.89 -13.36
N CYS A 724 4.63 -17.22 -12.16
CA CYS A 724 4.21 -16.22 -11.19
C CYS A 724 5.40 -15.49 -10.58
N ARG A 725 5.26 -14.18 -10.36
CA ARG A 725 6.28 -13.35 -9.70
C ARG A 725 5.84 -12.85 -8.33
N ASP A 726 4.58 -13.07 -7.96
CA ASP A 726 4.08 -12.75 -6.63
C ASP A 726 3.93 -14.02 -5.81
N HIS A 727 4.57 -14.04 -4.65
CA HIS A 727 4.65 -15.20 -3.78
C HIS A 727 3.67 -15.01 -2.63
N GLU A 728 2.37 -15.07 -2.94
CA GLU A 728 1.36 -15.09 -1.90
C GLU A 728 1.54 -16.33 -1.01
N PRO A 729 1.51 -16.21 0.33
CA PRO A 729 1.78 -17.34 1.23
C PRO A 729 0.84 -18.54 1.05
N HIS A 730 -0.35 -18.31 0.52
CA HIS A 730 -1.38 -19.31 0.29
C HIS A 730 -1.36 -19.93 -1.12
N LEU A 731 -0.41 -19.52 -1.98
CA LEU A 731 -0.22 -20.09 -3.32
C LEU A 731 1.06 -20.93 -3.38
N THR A 732 0.92 -22.12 -3.96
CA THR A 732 2.04 -23.05 -4.21
C THR A 732 2.49 -22.92 -5.66
N HIS A 733 3.78 -22.67 -5.85
CA HIS A 733 4.39 -22.41 -7.16
C HIS A 733 5.13 -23.65 -7.69
N GLU A 734 4.56 -24.83 -7.47
CA GLU A 734 5.13 -26.08 -7.97
C GLU A 734 5.16 -26.04 -9.52
N PRO A 735 6.31 -26.37 -10.15
CA PRO A 735 6.40 -26.37 -11.60
C PRO A 735 5.38 -27.31 -12.23
N HIS A 736 4.49 -26.77 -13.05
CA HIS A 736 3.43 -27.55 -13.68
C HIS A 736 3.91 -28.14 -15.01
N LYS A 737 4.69 -29.22 -14.92
CA LYS A 737 5.43 -29.83 -16.05
C LYS A 737 4.51 -30.48 -17.11
N VAL A 738 3.84 -29.66 -17.91
CA VAL A 738 3.00 -30.10 -19.03
C VAL A 738 3.49 -29.48 -20.35
N PRO A 739 3.36 -30.19 -21.49
CA PRO A 739 3.86 -29.72 -22.78
C PRO A 739 3.16 -28.43 -23.23
N ARG A 740 3.79 -27.66 -24.12
CA ARG A 740 3.14 -26.52 -24.77
C ARG A 740 2.19 -27.02 -25.85
N CYS A 741 1.00 -26.40 -25.97
CA CYS A 741 0.06 -26.73 -27.04
C CYS A 741 0.65 -26.35 -28.41
N ASP A 742 0.60 -27.28 -29.38
CA ASP A 742 1.10 -27.05 -30.75
C ASP A 742 0.38 -25.90 -31.47
N SER A 743 -0.90 -25.69 -31.17
CA SER A 743 -1.70 -24.60 -31.75
C SER A 743 -1.64 -23.31 -30.92
N ASP A 744 -1.06 -23.35 -29.71
CA ASP A 744 -0.85 -22.24 -28.79
C ASP A 744 -1.96 -21.17 -28.83
N ARG A 745 -1.71 -19.98 -29.40
CA ARG A 745 -2.69 -18.88 -29.43
C ARG A 745 -3.93 -19.15 -30.31
N ASN A 746 -3.78 -20.00 -31.33
CA ASN A 746 -4.87 -20.39 -32.23
C ASN A 746 -5.57 -21.67 -31.77
N CYS A 747 -5.24 -22.15 -30.57
CA CYS A 747 -5.87 -23.31 -29.96
C CYS A 747 -7.38 -23.07 -29.84
N LYS A 748 -8.17 -23.97 -30.45
CA LYS A 748 -9.64 -23.92 -30.36
C LYS A 748 -10.16 -24.40 -29.01
N ASP A 749 -9.29 -25.04 -28.22
CA ASP A 749 -9.59 -25.65 -26.93
C ASP A 749 -9.16 -24.76 -25.75
N LEU A 750 -8.90 -23.47 -25.97
CA LEU A 750 -8.58 -22.51 -24.89
C LEU A 750 -9.67 -22.41 -23.82
N CYS A 751 -10.91 -22.72 -24.21
CA CYS A 751 -12.11 -22.76 -23.36
C CYS A 751 -12.29 -24.09 -22.62
N ASN A 752 -11.42 -25.09 -22.85
CA ASN A 752 -11.50 -26.40 -22.23
C ASN A 752 -10.58 -26.45 -20.99
N PRO A 753 -11.13 -26.55 -19.77
CA PRO A 753 -10.32 -26.55 -18.54
C PRO A 753 -9.36 -27.73 -18.45
N ILE A 754 -9.71 -28.88 -19.02
CA ILE A 754 -8.87 -30.09 -19.05
C ILE A 754 -7.69 -29.86 -19.98
N HIS A 755 -7.95 -29.34 -21.19
CA HIS A 755 -6.89 -28.99 -22.14
C HIS A 755 -5.90 -27.99 -21.56
N ARG A 756 -6.40 -27.00 -20.80
CA ARG A 756 -5.55 -26.02 -20.11
C ARG A 756 -4.68 -26.65 -19.03
N ALA A 757 -5.19 -27.65 -18.32
CA ALA A 757 -4.42 -28.42 -17.35
C ALA A 757 -3.38 -29.34 -18.00
N GLU A 758 -3.62 -29.83 -19.21
CA GLU A 758 -2.71 -30.76 -19.92
C GLU A 758 -1.72 -30.07 -20.85
N TYR A 759 -1.99 -28.83 -21.26
CA TYR A 759 -1.18 -28.09 -22.19
C TYR A 759 -1.02 -26.62 -21.81
N ARG A 760 0.23 -26.16 -21.84
CA ARG A 760 0.55 -24.75 -21.64
C ARG A 760 0.25 -23.93 -22.89
N HIS A 761 -0.24 -22.73 -22.64
CA HIS A 761 -0.49 -21.73 -23.67
C HIS A 761 0.19 -20.43 -23.25
N THR A 762 0.89 -19.81 -24.17
CA THR A 762 1.63 -18.58 -23.90
C THR A 762 0.70 -17.45 -23.50
N GLY A 763 1.02 -16.79 -22.39
CA GLY A 763 0.25 -15.67 -21.84
C GLY A 763 -1.10 -16.05 -21.23
N ARG A 764 -1.32 -17.32 -20.90
CA ARG A 764 -2.57 -17.81 -20.30
C ARG A 764 -2.27 -18.57 -19.01
N PRO A 765 -3.17 -18.54 -18.00
CA PRO A 765 -3.01 -19.39 -16.82
C PRO A 765 -3.06 -20.87 -17.22
N ASP A 766 -2.31 -21.70 -16.51
CA ASP A 766 -2.36 -23.16 -16.64
C ASP A 766 -3.74 -23.69 -16.21
N PHE A 767 -4.39 -23.04 -15.23
CA PHE A 767 -5.69 -23.47 -14.74
C PHE A 767 -6.73 -22.35 -14.83
N LEU A 768 -7.93 -22.67 -15.32
CA LEU A 768 -9.06 -21.73 -15.33
C LEU A 768 -9.61 -21.47 -13.92
N ILE A 769 -10.25 -20.32 -13.74
CA ILE A 769 -10.89 -19.94 -12.49
C ILE A 769 -12.26 -20.64 -12.40
N PRO A 770 -12.58 -21.34 -11.29
CA PRO A 770 -13.91 -21.89 -11.10
C PRO A 770 -14.99 -20.79 -11.10
N CYS A 771 -15.90 -20.81 -12.07
CA CYS A 771 -17.01 -19.86 -12.16
C CYS A 771 -17.92 -20.00 -10.94
N ARG A 772 -18.25 -18.92 -10.24
CA ARG A 772 -19.16 -18.97 -9.07
C ARG A 772 -20.52 -19.63 -9.38
N ASN A 773 -21.00 -19.47 -10.61
CA ASN A 773 -22.28 -20.04 -11.06
C ASN A 773 -22.16 -21.45 -11.65
N GLN A 774 -20.93 -21.96 -11.84
CA GLN A 774 -20.65 -23.31 -12.34
C GLN A 774 -21.53 -23.65 -13.56
N GLU A 775 -22.16 -24.83 -13.58
CA GLU A 775 -23.03 -25.28 -14.67
C GLU A 775 -24.23 -24.35 -14.92
N LYS A 776 -24.64 -23.54 -13.93
CA LYS A 776 -25.75 -22.58 -14.02
C LYS A 776 -25.36 -21.25 -14.65
N CYS A 777 -24.10 -21.06 -15.04
CA CYS A 777 -23.68 -19.85 -15.73
C CYS A 777 -24.38 -19.74 -17.10
N ARG A 778 -24.98 -18.56 -17.34
CA ARG A 778 -25.63 -18.23 -18.61
C ARG A 778 -24.67 -17.61 -19.62
N ASN A 779 -23.49 -17.17 -19.18
CA ASN A 779 -22.47 -16.62 -20.06
C ASN A 779 -21.69 -17.77 -20.71
N ARG A 780 -21.84 -17.92 -22.02
CA ARG A 780 -21.19 -18.97 -22.82
C ARG A 780 -20.27 -18.41 -23.90
N THR A 781 -19.94 -17.11 -23.84
CA THR A 781 -19.02 -16.52 -24.81
C THR A 781 -17.61 -17.09 -24.63
N ASP A 782 -16.84 -17.11 -25.71
CA ASP A 782 -15.47 -17.62 -25.66
C ASP A 782 -14.61 -16.77 -24.72
N GLU A 783 -14.83 -15.45 -24.64
CA GLU A 783 -14.10 -14.56 -23.73
C GLU A 783 -14.32 -14.90 -22.26
N HIS A 784 -15.50 -15.42 -21.91
CA HIS A 784 -15.79 -15.92 -20.58
C HIS A 784 -15.19 -17.31 -20.35
N ARG A 785 -15.33 -18.21 -21.32
CA ARG A 785 -14.92 -19.60 -21.20
C ARG A 785 -13.40 -19.82 -21.27
N ILE A 786 -12.64 -18.90 -21.87
CA ILE A 786 -11.16 -18.92 -21.77
C ILE A 786 -10.63 -18.54 -20.38
N LYS A 787 -11.49 -17.97 -19.52
CA LYS A 787 -11.17 -17.51 -18.16
C LYS A 787 -11.72 -18.44 -17.08
N TYR A 788 -12.94 -18.94 -17.27
CA TYR A 788 -13.68 -19.63 -16.25
C TYR A 788 -14.07 -21.07 -16.61
N SER A 789 -13.90 -21.99 -15.66
CA SER A 789 -14.51 -23.33 -15.71
C SER A 789 -15.92 -23.32 -15.10
N HIS A 790 -16.82 -24.11 -15.67
CA HIS A 790 -18.24 -24.19 -15.38
C HIS A 790 -18.63 -25.52 -14.74
N GLY A 791 -17.75 -26.11 -13.93
CA GLY A 791 -17.96 -27.42 -13.30
C GLY A 791 -17.22 -28.56 -13.96
N GLU A 792 -16.46 -28.30 -15.02
CA GLU A 792 -15.50 -29.27 -15.54
C GLU A 792 -14.38 -29.44 -14.50
N HIS A 793 -14.33 -30.63 -13.88
CA HIS A 793 -13.45 -30.90 -12.75
C HIS A 793 -12.09 -31.39 -13.23
N ILE A 794 -11.03 -30.63 -12.94
CA ILE A 794 -9.65 -31.03 -13.26
C ILE A 794 -9.19 -32.03 -12.20
N VAL A 795 -8.95 -33.28 -12.60
CA VAL A 795 -8.41 -34.32 -11.72
C VAL A 795 -6.90 -34.29 -11.85
N LYS A 796 -6.15 -34.05 -10.75
CA LYS A 796 -4.69 -34.20 -10.79
C LYS A 796 -4.35 -35.63 -11.26
N PRO A 797 -3.32 -35.85 -12.10
CA PRO A 797 -2.78 -37.19 -12.27
C PRO A 797 -2.29 -37.66 -10.90
N ILE A 798 -2.90 -38.71 -10.37
CA ILE A 798 -2.37 -39.42 -9.21
C ILE A 798 -1.02 -39.99 -9.66
N ASN A 799 0.06 -39.62 -8.97
CA ASN A 799 1.40 -40.17 -9.18
C ASN A 799 1.33 -41.71 -9.21
N SER A 800 1.39 -42.30 -10.40
CA SER A 800 1.58 -43.74 -10.60
C SER A 800 3.01 -43.99 -11.02
N THR A 801 3.89 -44.04 -10.04
CA THR A 801 5.15 -44.79 -10.13
C THR A 801 5.08 -45.90 -9.10
N GLN A 802 5.42 -47.13 -9.53
CA GLN A 802 5.11 -48.45 -8.95
C GLN A 802 3.72 -48.94 -9.43
N GLU A 803 3.56 -49.93 -10.31
CA GLU A 803 4.35 -51.15 -10.55
C GLU A 803 4.37 -51.50 -12.05
N LYS A 804 5.58 -51.76 -12.59
CA LYS A 804 5.78 -52.59 -13.79
C LYS A 804 6.35 -53.90 -13.29
N VAL A 805 5.56 -54.97 -13.24
CA VAL A 805 6.07 -56.35 -13.29
C VAL A 805 5.08 -57.23 -14.08
N SER A 806 5.51 -57.57 -15.29
CA SER A 806 5.27 -58.78 -16.08
C SER A 806 3.85 -59.37 -16.25
N SER A 807 3.42 -59.48 -17.50
CA SER A 807 3.48 -60.78 -18.22
C SER A 807 3.21 -60.60 -19.72
N LEU A 808 4.06 -61.26 -20.50
CA LEU A 808 4.00 -61.39 -21.95
C LEU A 808 3.09 -62.55 -22.37
N ALA A 809 2.52 -62.40 -23.56
CA ALA A 809 2.12 -63.42 -24.53
C ALA A 809 0.91 -64.33 -24.21
N GLN A 810 -0.15 -64.21 -25.02
CA GLN A 810 -0.41 -65.15 -26.13
C GLN A 810 -1.64 -64.73 -26.95
N SER A 811 -1.53 -64.97 -28.25
CA SER A 811 -2.50 -64.78 -29.32
C SER A 811 -3.59 -65.86 -29.34
N ASN A 812 -4.84 -65.48 -29.67
CA ASN A 812 -5.70 -66.04 -30.73
C ASN A 812 -7.20 -66.01 -30.38
N GLY A 813 -8.00 -65.51 -31.33
CA GLY A 813 -9.16 -66.24 -31.84
C GLY A 813 -10.54 -66.02 -31.21
N SER A 814 -11.46 -65.55 -32.07
CA SER A 814 -12.89 -65.86 -32.17
C SER A 814 -13.93 -65.10 -31.30
N SER A 815 -14.78 -64.41 -32.06
CA SER A 815 -16.20 -64.09 -31.89
C SER A 815 -17.03 -64.86 -30.84
N GLN A 816 -17.81 -64.14 -30.03
CA GLN A 816 -19.26 -64.35 -29.87
C GLN A 816 -19.95 -63.26 -29.03
N GLN A 817 -21.26 -63.12 -29.26
CA GLN A 817 -22.18 -62.11 -28.75
C GLN A 817 -22.64 -62.33 -27.29
N GLN A 818 -23.01 -61.19 -26.67
CA GLN A 818 -24.18 -60.96 -25.80
C GLN A 818 -24.17 -61.27 -24.28
N THR A 819 -24.51 -60.18 -23.56
CA THR A 819 -25.25 -60.07 -22.28
C THR A 819 -24.61 -60.53 -20.96
N SER A 820 -24.26 -59.59 -20.08
CA SER A 820 -24.85 -59.48 -18.73
C SER A 820 -24.38 -58.18 -18.05
N SER A 821 -25.21 -57.70 -17.13
CA SER A 821 -25.27 -56.36 -16.57
C SER A 821 -24.07 -55.91 -15.74
N ASP A 822 -23.57 -54.72 -16.06
CA ASP A 822 -22.52 -53.98 -15.39
C ASP A 822 -22.96 -53.50 -13.99
N ARG A 823 -22.54 -54.20 -12.92
CA ARG A 823 -22.68 -53.74 -11.53
C ARG A 823 -21.61 -52.68 -11.27
N ARG A 824 -21.96 -51.40 -11.43
CA ARG A 824 -21.13 -50.29 -10.91
C ARG A 824 -21.09 -50.34 -9.38
N GLU A 825 -19.88 -50.37 -8.81
CA GLU A 825 -19.65 -50.23 -7.37
C GLU A 825 -20.24 -48.92 -6.87
N ARG A 826 -21.07 -49.00 -5.82
CA ARG A 826 -21.70 -47.82 -5.21
C ARG A 826 -20.69 -47.09 -4.30
N ILE A 827 -20.73 -45.76 -4.34
CA ILE A 827 -19.82 -44.89 -3.58
C ILE A 827 -20.21 -44.90 -2.10
N VAL A 828 -19.27 -45.00 -1.15
CA VAL A 828 -19.62 -44.98 0.29
C VAL A 828 -20.22 -43.62 0.67
N CYS A 829 -21.37 -43.62 1.34
CA CYS A 829 -22.02 -42.39 1.79
C CYS A 829 -21.18 -41.71 2.88
N ARG A 830 -20.89 -40.41 2.73
CA ARG A 830 -20.11 -39.62 3.69
C ARG A 830 -20.71 -39.54 5.11
N TYR A 831 -21.99 -39.88 5.25
CA TYR A 831 -22.71 -39.88 6.53
C TYR A 831 -22.82 -41.28 7.16
N GLY A 832 -22.30 -42.32 6.50
CA GLY A 832 -22.28 -43.70 7.01
C GLY A 832 -23.63 -44.16 7.55
N ALA A 833 -23.62 -44.87 8.68
CA ALA A 833 -24.82 -45.35 9.36
C ALA A 833 -25.81 -44.25 9.80
N GLY A 834 -25.36 -42.98 9.87
CA GLY A 834 -26.17 -41.82 10.27
C GLY A 834 -26.94 -41.15 9.13
N CYS A 835 -26.95 -41.73 7.92
CA CYS A 835 -27.69 -41.16 6.79
C CYS A 835 -29.20 -41.37 6.92
N HIS A 836 -29.98 -40.28 6.95
CA HIS A 836 -31.45 -40.33 6.97
C HIS A 836 -32.09 -40.22 5.56
N ASP A 837 -31.29 -40.10 4.50
CA ASP A 837 -31.78 -40.02 3.11
C ASP A 837 -32.09 -41.43 2.58
N SER A 838 -33.38 -41.76 2.58
CA SER A 838 -33.91 -43.06 2.14
C SER A 838 -34.35 -43.08 0.67
N SER A 839 -34.10 -42.02 -0.10
CA SER A 839 -34.57 -41.93 -1.48
C SER A 839 -33.93 -42.98 -2.40
N ASP A 840 -34.69 -43.51 -3.36
CA ASP A 840 -34.20 -44.53 -4.30
C ASP A 840 -33.02 -44.06 -5.14
N ARG A 841 -32.96 -42.76 -5.45
CA ARG A 841 -31.83 -42.14 -6.14
C ARG A 841 -30.56 -42.19 -5.28
N HIS A 842 -30.68 -41.96 -3.98
CA HIS A 842 -29.58 -42.04 -3.05
C HIS A 842 -29.08 -43.48 -2.90
N ARG A 843 -29.99 -44.44 -2.69
CA ARG A 843 -29.65 -45.87 -2.53
C ARG A 843 -29.03 -46.50 -3.77
N LYS A 844 -29.35 -46.00 -4.97
CA LYS A 844 -28.71 -46.46 -6.23
C LYS A 844 -27.28 -45.95 -6.38
N LYS A 845 -26.95 -44.78 -5.82
CA LYS A 845 -25.65 -44.12 -5.99
C LYS A 845 -24.67 -44.41 -4.85
N TYR A 846 -25.18 -44.54 -3.63
CA TYR A 846 -24.35 -44.68 -2.43
C TYR A 846 -24.54 -46.00 -1.68
N SER A 847 -23.47 -46.53 -1.10
CA SER A 847 -23.47 -47.67 -0.17
C SER A 847 -23.33 -47.19 1.28
N HIS A 848 -24.00 -47.87 2.20
CA HIS A 848 -23.88 -47.63 3.64
C HIS A 848 -23.30 -48.91 4.27
N PRO A 849 -22.01 -48.94 4.63
CA PRO A 849 -21.41 -50.10 5.26
C PRO A 849 -21.88 -50.20 6.72
N SER A 850 -23.10 -50.71 6.94
CA SER A 850 -23.62 -51.33 8.20
C SER A 850 -25.14 -51.62 8.20
N CYS A 851 -25.81 -51.79 7.05
CA CYS A 851 -27.19 -52.30 6.96
C CYS A 851 -27.32 -53.34 5.85
#